data_AF-A0A9E4YE07-F1
#
_entry.id   AF-A0A9E4YE07-F1
#
_cell.length_a   1.000
_cell.length_b   1.000
_cell.length_c   1.000
_cell.angle_alpha   90.00
_cell.angle_beta   90.00
_cell.angle_gamma   90.00
#
_symmetry.space_group_name_H-M   'P 1'
#
loop_
_entity.id
_entity.type
_entity.pdbx_description
1 polymer ?
#
loop_
_entity_poly.entity_id
_entity_poly.type
_entity_poly.pdbx_seq_one_letter_code
_entity_poly.pdbx_strand_id
1 'polypeptide(L)'
;MLKIKSAILVLAIFTLFGVSGQVVYGAAPQDRLFLVLIDRHAVVESQNNSNLTESFLGLVSMLWDGQRIVLATADDGARLGPEIAGTAGYKVIYRNTLTRLANFSGAPDADLVSALATNLKILDEENAAPGSTVYVLTGGDSGEPLGDASVRLSSILRQFSFRGWSVVGISLPGASQYAKEVFGLITKESGDEVFPLSVPDGFKAFADSILRSDAKGQLAPLAQGSVASNEILSSSLDIAPGSTETTMIFFRERPSGSLRLRNPSGFEASEGDRALSTVIETPFIVMWKLVDPVPGQWTVDMHAVEGQISAWHFSANKLSVEFLTPSTIPHDQAVPLVAFITEGGERVTMTGVEVRARITGPNGSTVIHSLNDNGELGDSIAGDGYYSTTLTPLGREGDYSIDLELFWPQFQNFITSQKIFSVHPFPTLAVEMLHTGRLDIGRRTRIAKAQVNVDGLPYAIPVEQLNASLTSNAENSGRLEVVPQKLVNQGRAWEFDIYFTATEQDQSSILLVLDMEYAGRDYQFAYETIVLSSLIPPLPPAPAPQVVQPPAPAPPPVGRTIPRGLLAIPAVIVVALIAAGIYIISRTKPYGYLYNDRGELLVDFSSLPRKAAAAFISRDTVKGAELGVGELMGVSFNFGKGRVDIRSARTDPSVRINNRPLIEGEEARLHDQTWIGTQGKLFNFLLAPMMEAQPGTGDD
;
A
#
# COMPACT_ATOMS: atom_id res chain seq x y z
N MET A 1 53.49 -11.24 -5.57
CA MET A 1 52.89 -11.96 -4.43
C MET A 1 52.09 -10.94 -3.62
N LEU A 2 50.84 -10.68 -4.05
CA LEU A 2 49.58 -11.15 -3.43
C LEU A 2 49.49 -10.61 -1.97
N LYS A 3 48.86 -9.47 -1.65
CA LYS A 3 47.49 -8.95 -1.95
C LYS A 3 46.37 -9.93 -1.59
N ILE A 4 46.09 -10.10 -0.29
CA ILE A 4 44.79 -10.48 0.27
C ILE A 4 44.64 -9.77 1.63
N LYS A 5 44.20 -8.51 1.65
CA LYS A 5 43.69 -7.80 2.85
C LYS A 5 42.77 -6.66 2.44
N SER A 6 41.63 -6.97 1.83
CA SER A 6 40.57 -5.96 1.56
C SER A 6 39.15 -6.54 1.55
N ALA A 7 38.93 -7.74 2.09
CA ALA A 7 37.62 -8.42 2.06
C ALA A 7 36.98 -8.61 3.45
N ILE A 8 37.47 -7.94 4.50
CA ILE A 8 36.96 -8.11 5.89
C ILE A 8 36.40 -6.77 6.47
N LEU A 9 36.05 -5.81 5.62
CA LEU A 9 35.49 -4.52 6.09
C LEU A 9 34.18 -4.10 5.41
N VAL A 10 33.38 -5.07 4.94
CA VAL A 10 32.04 -4.80 4.36
C VAL A 10 30.91 -5.52 5.13
N LEU A 11 31.22 -6.43 6.05
CA LEU A 11 30.20 -7.17 6.83
C LEU A 11 29.93 -6.58 8.24
N ALA A 12 30.35 -5.35 8.51
CA ALA A 12 30.21 -4.72 9.84
C ALA A 12 29.55 -3.34 9.83
N ILE A 13 28.95 -2.91 8.71
CA ILE A 13 28.17 -1.66 8.63
C ILE A 13 26.81 -1.98 8.00
N PHE A 14 26.01 -2.77 8.70
CA PHE A 14 24.56 -2.89 8.46
C PHE A 14 23.73 -2.78 9.75
N THR A 15 24.35 -2.34 10.85
CA THR A 15 23.71 -2.26 12.18
C THR A 15 23.26 -0.86 12.61
N LEU A 16 23.17 0.13 11.71
CA LEU A 16 22.85 1.50 12.15
C LEU A 16 22.15 2.38 11.11
N PHE A 17 21.04 1.91 10.52
CA PHE A 17 20.00 2.82 10.02
C PHE A 17 18.62 2.22 10.31
N GLY A 18 18.15 2.46 11.53
CA GLY A 18 16.74 2.32 11.86
C GLY A 18 15.95 3.36 11.07
N VAL A 19 15.33 2.93 9.98
CA VAL A 19 14.23 3.68 9.36
C VAL A 19 13.06 3.51 10.31
N SER A 20 12.87 4.47 11.21
CA SER A 20 11.64 4.62 11.98
C SER A 20 10.54 5.01 11.01
N GLY A 21 9.91 4.00 10.39
CA GLY A 21 8.58 4.16 9.85
C GLY A 21 7.71 4.63 11.00
N GLN A 22 7.19 5.86 10.92
CA GLN A 22 6.09 6.25 11.77
C GLN A 22 4.90 5.39 11.39
N VAL A 23 4.78 4.25 12.05
CA VAL A 23 3.49 3.62 12.28
C VAL A 23 2.69 4.70 13.00
N VAL A 24 1.64 5.20 12.35
CA VAL A 24 0.57 5.86 13.08
C VAL A 24 0.10 4.82 14.08
N TYR A 25 0.56 4.94 15.32
CA TYR A 25 0.03 4.13 16.41
C TYR A 25 -1.46 4.44 16.45
N GLY A 26 -2.28 3.51 15.96
CA GLY A 26 -3.60 3.34 16.54
C GLY A 26 -3.42 3.25 18.04
N ALA A 27 -4.27 3.94 18.80
CA ALA A 27 -4.17 4.01 20.25
C ALA A 27 -3.91 2.62 20.85
N ALA A 28 -3.07 2.55 21.89
CA ALA A 28 -2.74 1.28 22.51
C ALA A 28 -4.05 0.55 22.91
N PRO A 29 -4.13 -0.79 22.82
CA PRO A 29 -5.36 -1.54 23.08
C PRO A 29 -6.04 -1.23 24.43
N GLN A 30 -5.35 -0.61 25.39
CA GLN A 30 -5.88 -0.28 26.71
C GLN A 30 -6.67 1.05 26.78
N ASP A 31 -6.66 1.85 25.71
CA ASP A 31 -7.36 3.15 25.67
C ASP A 31 -8.77 3.08 25.05
N ARG A 32 -9.13 1.94 24.44
CA ARG A 32 -10.48 1.69 23.90
C ARG A 32 -11.46 1.35 25.02
N LEU A 33 -12.68 1.88 24.90
CA LEU A 33 -13.78 1.62 25.82
C LEU A 33 -14.88 0.82 25.11
N PHE A 34 -15.26 -0.32 25.68
CA PHE A 34 -16.40 -1.12 25.21
C PHE A 34 -17.57 -0.96 26.16
N LEU A 35 -18.69 -0.49 25.64
CA LEU A 35 -19.90 -0.28 26.42
C LEU A 35 -20.98 -1.23 25.92
N VAL A 36 -21.56 -2.04 26.81
CA VAL A 36 -22.73 -2.86 26.49
C VAL A 36 -23.96 -2.17 27.05
N LEU A 37 -24.81 -1.68 26.16
CA LEU A 37 -26.10 -1.08 26.47
C LEU A 37 -27.19 -2.15 26.41
N ILE A 38 -27.77 -2.48 27.56
CA ILE A 38 -28.71 -3.58 27.74
C ILE A 38 -30.13 -3.04 27.89
N ASP A 39 -31.00 -3.38 26.95
CA ASP A 39 -32.44 -3.26 27.10
C ASP A 39 -32.96 -4.39 27.99
N ARG A 40 -33.16 -4.09 29.28
CA ARG A 40 -33.57 -5.09 30.26
C ARG A 40 -34.97 -5.65 30.01
N HIS A 41 -35.87 -4.85 29.43
CA HIS A 41 -37.22 -5.32 29.13
C HIS A 41 -37.15 -6.45 28.10
N ALA A 42 -36.50 -6.22 26.95
CA ALA A 42 -36.33 -7.24 25.93
C ALA A 42 -35.60 -8.50 26.42
N VAL A 43 -34.68 -8.35 27.37
CA VAL A 43 -33.96 -9.49 27.98
C VAL A 43 -34.89 -10.37 28.83
N VAL A 44 -35.80 -9.79 29.60
CA VAL A 44 -36.69 -10.55 30.51
C VAL A 44 -37.97 -11.05 29.85
N GLU A 45 -38.28 -10.63 28.62
CA GLU A 45 -39.46 -11.10 27.85
C GLU A 45 -39.53 -12.62 27.71
N SER A 46 -38.37 -13.29 27.65
CA SER A 46 -38.32 -14.75 27.64
C SER A 46 -37.08 -15.29 28.33
N GLN A 47 -37.19 -16.50 28.90
CA GLN A 47 -36.03 -17.21 29.46
C GLN A 47 -34.93 -17.42 28.41
N ASN A 48 -35.31 -17.60 27.13
CA ASN A 48 -34.35 -17.74 26.04
C ASN A 48 -33.52 -16.46 25.85
N ASN A 49 -34.15 -15.28 25.87
CA ASN A 49 -33.46 -13.99 25.76
C ASN A 49 -32.50 -13.76 26.94
N SER A 50 -32.93 -14.11 28.16
CA SER A 50 -32.06 -14.09 29.34
C SER A 50 -30.84 -15.00 29.16
N ASN A 51 -31.03 -16.25 28.71
CA ASN A 51 -29.95 -17.21 28.50
C ASN A 51 -28.99 -16.78 27.37
N LEU A 52 -29.52 -16.19 26.29
CA LEU A 52 -28.72 -15.63 25.19
C LEU A 52 -27.89 -14.44 25.67
N THR A 53 -28.47 -13.57 26.48
CA THR A 53 -27.79 -12.42 27.08
C THR A 53 -26.68 -12.85 28.02
N GLU A 54 -26.93 -13.83 28.89
CA GLU A 54 -25.91 -14.40 29.77
C GLU A 54 -24.74 -14.99 28.96
N SER A 55 -25.06 -15.74 27.89
CA SER A 55 -24.06 -16.34 27.01
C SER A 55 -23.26 -15.26 26.26
N PHE A 56 -23.92 -14.21 25.76
CA PHE A 56 -23.26 -13.05 25.13
C PHE A 56 -22.30 -12.36 26.09
N LEU A 57 -22.75 -12.03 27.30
CA LEU A 57 -21.90 -11.38 28.31
C LEU A 57 -20.74 -12.28 28.76
N GLY A 58 -20.95 -13.60 28.77
CA GLY A 58 -19.90 -14.59 28.99
C GLY A 58 -18.85 -14.58 27.87
N LEU A 59 -19.30 -14.65 26.61
CA LEU A 59 -18.45 -14.61 25.41
C LEU A 59 -17.53 -13.38 25.42
N VAL A 60 -18.10 -12.19 25.57
CA VAL A 60 -17.34 -10.95 25.53
C VAL A 60 -16.36 -10.81 26.70
N SER A 61 -16.66 -11.41 27.85
CA SER A 61 -15.76 -11.33 29.01
C SER A 61 -14.41 -11.99 28.81
N MET A 62 -14.32 -12.98 27.91
CA MET A 62 -13.05 -13.64 27.56
C MET A 62 -12.44 -13.05 26.29
N LEU A 63 -13.24 -12.76 25.27
CA LEU A 63 -12.72 -12.24 24.01
C LEU A 63 -12.14 -10.82 24.16
N TRP A 64 -12.74 -10.00 25.03
CA TRP A 64 -12.27 -8.66 25.36
C TRP A 64 -11.29 -8.62 26.54
N ASP A 65 -10.68 -9.74 26.93
CA ASP A 65 -9.69 -9.79 28.01
C ASP A 65 -8.64 -8.66 27.87
N GLY A 66 -8.42 -7.92 28.96
CA GLY A 66 -7.56 -6.73 29.00
C GLY A 66 -8.17 -5.41 28.49
N GLN A 67 -9.43 -5.38 28.03
CA GLN A 67 -10.12 -4.16 27.55
C GLN A 67 -10.96 -3.49 28.65
N ARG A 68 -11.18 -2.18 28.57
CA ARG A 68 -12.05 -1.44 29.49
C ARG A 68 -13.52 -1.65 29.09
N ILE A 69 -14.34 -2.16 30.01
CA ILE A 69 -15.76 -2.45 29.78
C ILE A 69 -16.65 -1.64 30.72
N VAL A 70 -17.74 -1.10 30.17
CA VAL A 70 -18.87 -0.52 30.91
C VAL A 70 -20.13 -1.32 30.57
N LEU A 71 -20.91 -1.68 31.59
CA LEU A 71 -22.25 -2.26 31.42
C LEU A 71 -23.27 -1.19 31.78
N ALA A 72 -24.15 -0.85 30.85
CA ALA A 72 -25.19 0.16 31.03
C ALA A 72 -26.58 -0.42 30.70
N THR A 73 -27.62 0.14 31.30
CA THR A 73 -29.01 -0.24 31.07
C THR A 73 -29.74 0.87 30.32
N ALA A 74 -30.54 0.50 29.32
CA ALA A 74 -31.23 1.46 28.45
C ALA A 74 -32.45 2.10 29.11
N ASP A 75 -33.06 1.42 30.08
CA ASP A 75 -34.34 1.79 30.68
C ASP A 75 -34.20 2.82 31.83
N ASP A 76 -33.15 2.72 32.66
CA ASP A 76 -32.90 3.66 33.77
C ASP A 76 -31.55 4.40 33.70
N GLY A 77 -30.73 4.10 32.67
CA GLY A 77 -29.41 4.70 32.50
C GLY A 77 -28.38 4.29 33.56
N ALA A 78 -28.66 3.26 34.38
CA ALA A 78 -27.70 2.78 35.36
C ALA A 78 -26.45 2.23 34.66
N ARG A 79 -25.28 2.50 35.26
CA ARG A 79 -23.97 2.08 34.72
C ARG A 79 -23.11 1.40 35.78
N LEU A 80 -22.35 0.40 35.35
CA LEU A 80 -21.33 -0.30 36.13
C LEU A 80 -20.02 -0.31 35.35
N GLY A 81 -18.92 0.06 36.01
CA GLY A 81 -17.60 0.23 35.39
C GLY A 81 -17.21 1.71 35.23
N PRO A 82 -16.11 1.99 34.50
CA PRO A 82 -15.32 1.05 33.70
C PRO A 82 -14.50 0.05 34.52
N GLU A 83 -14.45 -1.21 34.10
CA GLU A 83 -13.60 -2.27 34.66
C GLU A 83 -12.83 -2.98 33.55
N ILE A 84 -11.66 -3.52 33.86
CA ILE A 84 -10.86 -4.27 32.86
C ILE A 84 -11.40 -5.71 32.78
N ALA A 85 -11.76 -6.17 31.59
CA ALA A 85 -12.21 -7.53 31.33
C ALA A 85 -11.17 -8.56 31.83
N GLY A 86 -11.64 -9.73 32.28
CA GLY A 86 -10.77 -10.78 32.83
C GLY A 86 -10.34 -10.56 34.30
N THR A 87 -10.43 -9.34 34.83
CA THR A 87 -10.08 -9.04 36.22
C THR A 87 -11.12 -9.51 37.24
N ALA A 88 -10.73 -9.57 38.52
CA ALA A 88 -11.67 -9.84 39.61
C ALA A 88 -12.79 -8.78 39.71
N GLY A 89 -12.48 -7.51 39.41
CA GLY A 89 -13.47 -6.42 39.36
C GLY A 89 -14.54 -6.67 38.30
N TYR A 90 -14.13 -7.05 37.09
CA TYR A 90 -15.06 -7.42 36.03
C TYR A 90 -15.99 -8.58 36.44
N LYS A 91 -15.46 -9.63 37.06
CA LYS A 91 -16.26 -10.78 37.54
C LYS A 91 -17.35 -10.34 38.52
N VAL A 92 -17.09 -9.33 39.35
CA VAL A 92 -18.09 -8.77 40.28
C VAL A 92 -19.18 -8.01 39.54
N ILE A 93 -18.83 -7.09 38.63
CA ILE A 93 -19.86 -6.34 37.88
C ILE A 93 -20.68 -7.26 36.97
N TYR A 94 -20.06 -8.27 36.35
CA TYR A 94 -20.74 -9.27 35.53
C TYR A 94 -21.81 -10.03 36.35
N ARG A 95 -21.43 -10.60 37.50
CA ARG A 95 -22.37 -11.31 38.39
C ARG A 95 -23.48 -10.40 38.91
N ASN A 96 -23.15 -9.16 39.25
CA ASN A 96 -24.14 -8.18 39.69
C ASN A 96 -25.13 -7.85 38.58
N THR A 97 -24.66 -7.69 37.33
CA THR A 97 -25.53 -7.48 36.17
C THR A 97 -26.47 -8.66 35.96
N LEU A 98 -25.96 -9.90 35.95
CA LEU A 98 -26.82 -11.08 35.82
C LEU A 98 -27.85 -11.19 36.94
N THR A 99 -27.44 -10.91 38.18
CA THR A 99 -28.34 -10.91 39.35
C THR A 99 -29.42 -9.83 39.23
N ARG A 100 -29.07 -8.65 38.72
CA ARG A 100 -30.02 -7.57 38.48
C ARG A 100 -31.00 -7.92 37.36
N LEU A 101 -30.52 -8.51 36.27
CA LEU A 101 -31.36 -8.97 35.16
C LEU A 101 -32.35 -10.05 35.63
N ALA A 102 -31.89 -11.02 36.41
CA ALA A 102 -32.74 -12.10 36.92
C ALA A 102 -33.81 -11.62 37.93
N ASN A 103 -33.53 -10.56 38.69
CA ASN A 103 -34.46 -10.00 39.69
C ASN A 103 -35.29 -8.83 39.16
N PHE A 104 -35.17 -8.51 37.88
CA PHE A 104 -35.86 -7.39 37.29
C PHE A 104 -37.33 -7.74 37.05
N SER A 105 -38.23 -6.97 37.66
CA SER A 105 -39.67 -7.10 37.46
C SER A 105 -40.28 -5.75 37.10
N GLY A 106 -40.63 -5.56 35.84
CA GLY A 106 -41.46 -4.45 35.36
C GLY A 106 -40.82 -3.06 35.46
N ALA A 107 -39.94 -2.72 34.52
CA ALA A 107 -39.52 -1.33 34.30
C ALA A 107 -40.26 -0.69 33.12
N PRO A 108 -40.16 0.64 32.98
CA PRO A 108 -40.51 1.33 31.74
C PRO A 108 -39.74 0.77 30.52
N ASP A 109 -40.40 0.84 29.38
CA ASP A 109 -39.88 0.55 28.05
C ASP A 109 -38.55 1.28 27.79
N ALA A 110 -37.65 0.65 27.05
CA ALA A 110 -36.31 1.19 26.80
C ALA A 110 -36.34 2.34 25.78
N ASP A 111 -36.00 3.57 26.20
CA ASP A 111 -35.73 4.68 25.27
C ASP A 111 -34.29 4.59 24.75
N LEU A 112 -34.09 3.78 23.71
CA LEU A 112 -32.76 3.57 23.09
C LEU A 112 -32.15 4.87 22.54
N VAL A 113 -32.96 5.84 22.13
CA VAL A 113 -32.47 7.11 21.56
C VAL A 113 -31.86 7.96 22.68
N SER A 114 -32.56 8.11 23.80
CA SER A 114 -32.03 8.84 24.95
C SER A 114 -30.90 8.08 25.63
N ALA A 115 -30.95 6.75 25.66
CA ALA A 115 -29.85 5.92 26.15
C ALA A 115 -28.59 6.09 25.30
N LEU A 116 -28.67 6.07 23.97
CA LEU A 116 -27.52 6.30 23.09
C LEU A 116 -26.96 7.72 23.21
N ALA A 117 -27.83 8.74 23.36
CA ALA A 117 -27.39 10.10 23.64
C ALA A 117 -26.61 10.18 24.97
N THR A 118 -27.07 9.47 25.99
CA THR A 118 -26.41 9.40 27.29
C THR A 118 -25.07 8.70 27.19
N ASN A 119 -24.99 7.58 26.47
CA ASN A 119 -23.74 6.83 26.29
C ASN A 119 -22.72 7.59 25.45
N LEU A 120 -23.14 8.39 24.45
CA LEU A 120 -22.25 9.31 23.74
C LEU A 120 -21.53 10.25 24.73
N LYS A 121 -22.27 10.80 25.70
CA LYS A 121 -21.70 11.64 26.77
C LYS A 121 -20.75 10.86 27.68
N ILE A 122 -21.05 9.60 27.97
CA ILE A 122 -20.18 8.74 28.79
C ILE A 122 -18.84 8.51 28.08
N LEU A 123 -18.85 8.19 26.78
CA LEU A 123 -17.61 8.02 26.02
C LEU A 123 -16.79 9.32 25.97
N ASP A 124 -17.45 10.47 25.86
CA ASP A 124 -16.80 11.80 25.95
C ASP A 124 -16.19 12.03 27.36
N GLU A 125 -16.94 11.76 28.44
CA GLU A 125 -16.49 11.92 29.83
C GLU A 125 -15.27 11.04 30.15
N GLU A 126 -15.25 9.82 29.61
CA GLU A 126 -14.17 8.84 29.78
C GLU A 126 -12.97 9.05 28.85
N ASN A 127 -13.01 10.09 28.00
CA ASN A 127 -12.02 10.38 26.96
C ASN A 127 -11.72 9.15 26.09
N ALA A 128 -12.76 8.46 25.65
CA ALA A 128 -12.64 7.20 24.92
C ALA A 128 -11.88 7.39 23.59
N ALA A 129 -10.87 6.55 23.33
CA ALA A 129 -10.08 6.63 22.10
C ALA A 129 -10.93 6.26 20.85
N PRO A 130 -10.55 6.73 19.64
CA PRO A 130 -11.08 6.19 18.40
C PRO A 130 -10.95 4.66 18.36
N GLY A 131 -11.98 3.97 17.86
CA GLY A 131 -12.14 2.52 17.94
C GLY A 131 -12.87 2.01 19.18
N SER A 132 -13.37 2.90 20.05
CA SER A 132 -14.30 2.55 21.13
C SER A 132 -15.70 2.22 20.57
N THR A 133 -16.43 1.33 21.25
CA THR A 133 -17.64 0.72 20.69
C THR A 133 -18.77 0.64 21.71
N VAL A 134 -19.98 1.00 21.28
CA VAL A 134 -21.23 0.76 22.01
C VAL A 134 -21.96 -0.43 21.39
N TYR A 135 -22.15 -1.50 22.14
CA TYR A 135 -22.94 -2.67 21.76
C TYR A 135 -24.37 -2.52 22.29
N VAL A 136 -25.35 -2.39 21.40
CA VAL A 136 -26.76 -2.19 21.74
C VAL A 136 -27.48 -3.53 21.71
N LEU A 137 -27.75 -4.10 22.88
CA LEU A 137 -28.47 -5.37 23.04
C LEU A 137 -29.95 -5.13 23.28
N THR A 138 -30.79 -5.50 22.31
CA THR A 138 -32.25 -5.31 22.39
C THR A 138 -33.02 -6.24 21.42
N GLY A 139 -34.27 -6.54 21.77
CA GLY A 139 -35.30 -7.02 20.86
C GLY A 139 -36.38 -5.95 20.60
N GLY A 140 -36.38 -4.86 21.37
CA GLY A 140 -37.36 -3.79 21.40
C GLY A 140 -38.74 -4.24 21.86
N ASP A 141 -39.43 -3.41 22.64
CA ASP A 141 -40.73 -3.73 23.22
C ASP A 141 -41.92 -3.13 22.46
N SER A 142 -41.69 -2.06 21.68
CA SER A 142 -42.78 -1.33 21.04
C SER A 142 -43.13 -1.95 19.68
N GLY A 143 -44.37 -2.43 19.56
CA GLY A 143 -44.97 -2.68 18.26
C GLY A 143 -45.07 -1.41 17.39
N GLU A 144 -44.93 -0.23 17.99
CA GLU A 144 -44.91 1.05 17.29
C GLU A 144 -43.53 1.37 16.69
N PRO A 145 -43.48 1.98 15.49
CA PRO A 145 -42.25 2.38 14.82
C PRO A 145 -41.56 3.57 15.51
N LEU A 146 -40.27 3.79 15.21
CA LEU A 146 -39.43 4.85 15.79
C LEU A 146 -39.92 6.26 15.43
N GLY A 147 -40.62 6.42 14.30
CA GLY A 147 -41.26 7.68 13.90
C GLY A 147 -40.28 8.87 13.85
N ASP A 148 -40.69 10.01 14.40
CA ASP A 148 -39.91 11.26 14.39
C ASP A 148 -38.60 11.17 15.20
N ALA A 149 -38.48 10.21 16.13
CA ALA A 149 -37.25 9.97 16.89
C ALA A 149 -36.10 9.44 16.00
N SER A 150 -36.40 8.95 14.78
CA SER A 150 -35.40 8.53 13.79
C SER A 150 -34.41 9.64 13.45
N VAL A 151 -34.87 10.88 13.27
CA VAL A 151 -34.01 12.03 12.93
C VAL A 151 -33.03 12.33 14.06
N ARG A 152 -33.49 12.25 15.31
CA ARG A 152 -32.63 12.44 16.49
C ARG A 152 -31.59 11.33 16.58
N LEU A 153 -31.99 10.07 16.39
CA LEU A 153 -31.09 8.94 16.41
C LEU A 153 -30.02 9.04 15.31
N SER A 154 -30.40 9.38 14.07
CA SER A 154 -29.43 9.60 12.98
C SER A 154 -28.38 10.66 13.33
N SER A 155 -28.79 11.75 13.97
CA SER A 155 -27.84 12.79 14.41
C SER A 155 -26.87 12.27 15.48
N ILE A 156 -27.34 11.46 16.42
CA ILE A 156 -26.52 10.83 17.45
C ILE A 156 -25.51 9.85 16.83
N LEU A 157 -25.95 8.97 15.92
CA LEU A 157 -25.09 7.98 15.27
C LEU A 157 -23.97 8.64 14.44
N ARG A 158 -24.29 9.72 13.71
CA ARG A 158 -23.27 10.51 13.01
C ARG A 158 -22.22 11.11 13.94
N GLN A 159 -22.61 11.46 15.16
CA GLN A 159 -21.69 11.98 16.18
C GLN A 159 -20.76 10.91 16.75
N PHE A 160 -21.20 9.66 16.84
CA PHE A 160 -20.31 8.53 17.13
C PHE A 160 -19.28 8.35 16.00
N SER A 161 -19.75 8.26 14.75
CA SER A 161 -18.89 8.08 13.58
C SER A 161 -17.87 9.22 13.41
N PHE A 162 -18.28 10.48 13.62
CA PHE A 162 -17.38 11.64 13.57
C PHE A 162 -16.23 11.58 14.58
N ARG A 163 -16.45 10.95 15.74
CA ARG A 163 -15.42 10.75 16.78
C ARG A 163 -14.60 9.47 16.57
N GLY A 164 -14.89 8.69 15.52
CA GLY A 164 -14.26 7.41 15.25
C GLY A 164 -14.73 6.30 16.21
N TRP A 165 -15.94 6.40 16.76
CA TRP A 165 -16.54 5.38 17.61
C TRP A 165 -17.62 4.61 16.84
N SER A 166 -17.77 3.32 17.17
CA SER A 166 -18.75 2.43 16.54
C SER A 166 -19.95 2.19 17.44
N VAL A 167 -21.11 1.95 16.81
CA VAL A 167 -22.32 1.49 17.47
C VAL A 167 -22.74 0.18 16.81
N VAL A 168 -22.58 -0.93 17.50
CA VAL A 168 -22.85 -2.28 16.97
C VAL A 168 -24.19 -2.79 17.53
N GLY A 169 -25.08 -3.25 16.66
CA GLY A 169 -26.37 -3.80 17.08
C GLY A 169 -26.27 -5.28 17.46
N ILE A 170 -26.87 -5.66 18.59
CA ILE A 170 -26.99 -7.04 19.05
C ILE A 170 -28.49 -7.36 19.19
N SER A 171 -29.02 -8.10 18.23
CA SER A 171 -30.46 -8.33 18.08
C SER A 171 -30.91 -9.60 18.79
N LEU A 172 -31.80 -9.46 19.76
CA LEU A 172 -32.46 -10.62 20.39
C LEU A 172 -33.53 -11.22 19.46
N PRO A 173 -33.80 -12.54 19.53
CA PRO A 173 -34.86 -13.16 18.76
C PRO A 173 -36.22 -12.49 19.00
N GLY A 174 -37.02 -12.38 17.94
CA GLY A 174 -38.34 -11.75 18.02
C GLY A 174 -38.33 -10.23 17.88
N ALA A 175 -37.25 -9.64 17.36
CA ALA A 175 -37.10 -8.19 17.26
C ALA A 175 -38.33 -7.45 16.68
N SER A 176 -38.82 -6.47 17.43
CA SER A 176 -39.94 -5.58 17.10
C SER A 176 -39.65 -4.67 15.91
N GLN A 177 -40.68 -4.00 15.39
CA GLN A 177 -40.52 -3.04 14.30
C GLN A 177 -39.62 -1.86 14.73
N TYR A 178 -39.76 -1.41 15.98
CA TYR A 178 -38.88 -0.41 16.57
C TYR A 178 -37.41 -0.81 16.52
N ALA A 179 -37.07 -2.01 17.02
CA ALA A 179 -35.69 -2.49 17.02
C ALA A 179 -35.12 -2.62 15.60
N LYS A 180 -35.93 -3.07 14.63
CA LYS A 180 -35.52 -3.14 13.21
C LYS A 180 -35.19 -1.76 12.64
N GLU A 181 -35.96 -0.73 12.97
CA GLU A 181 -35.69 0.64 12.52
C GLU A 181 -34.43 1.21 13.18
N VAL A 182 -34.22 0.96 14.47
CA VAL A 182 -32.98 1.34 15.17
C VAL A 182 -31.76 0.68 14.52
N PHE A 183 -31.80 -0.64 14.31
CA PHE A 183 -30.72 -1.38 13.65
C PHE A 183 -30.50 -0.93 12.20
N GLY A 184 -31.57 -0.65 11.45
CA GLY A 184 -31.48 -0.11 10.10
C GLY A 184 -30.77 1.25 10.06
N LEU A 185 -31.01 2.11 11.05
CA LEU A 185 -30.32 3.40 11.17
C LEU A 185 -28.87 3.24 11.61
N ILE A 186 -28.55 2.30 12.51
CA ILE A 186 -27.16 1.97 12.88
C ILE A 186 -26.37 1.62 11.61
N THR A 187 -26.82 0.62 10.86
CA THR A 187 -26.11 0.19 9.65
C THR A 187 -26.03 1.30 8.59
N LYS A 188 -27.09 2.10 8.44
CA LYS A 188 -27.12 3.19 7.46
C LYS A 188 -26.20 4.37 7.79
N GLU A 189 -26.16 4.79 9.05
CA GLU A 189 -25.51 6.05 9.45
C GLU A 189 -24.09 5.86 9.99
N SER A 190 -23.76 4.70 10.57
CA SER A 190 -22.39 4.39 11.02
C SER A 190 -21.67 3.36 10.17
N GLY A 191 -22.38 2.59 9.34
CA GLY A 191 -21.81 1.48 8.58
C GLY A 191 -21.50 0.24 9.41
N ASP A 192 -21.91 0.23 10.68
CA ASP A 192 -21.63 -0.86 11.62
C ASP A 192 -22.60 -2.04 11.44
N GLU A 193 -22.12 -3.23 11.80
CA GLU A 193 -22.85 -4.49 11.68
C GLU A 193 -23.88 -4.68 12.78
N VAL A 194 -24.90 -5.50 12.48
CA VAL A 194 -25.91 -5.96 13.43
C VAL A 194 -25.86 -7.47 13.50
N PHE A 195 -25.67 -8.01 14.69
CA PHE A 195 -25.55 -9.44 14.93
C PHE A 195 -26.82 -9.99 15.58
N PRO A 196 -27.55 -10.91 14.93
CA PRO A 196 -28.59 -11.67 15.61
C PRO A 196 -27.97 -12.62 16.64
N LEU A 197 -28.46 -12.62 17.88
CA LEU A 197 -28.07 -13.62 18.87
C LEU A 197 -28.82 -14.92 18.62
N SER A 198 -28.13 -15.85 17.97
CA SER A 198 -28.59 -17.19 17.71
C SER A 198 -27.45 -18.19 17.88
N VAL A 199 -27.82 -19.44 18.13
CA VAL A 199 -26.89 -20.55 18.26
C VAL A 199 -27.00 -21.47 17.04
N PRO A 200 -25.88 -21.94 16.46
CA PRO A 200 -24.51 -21.52 16.74
C PRO A 200 -24.10 -20.24 15.98
N ASP A 201 -24.77 -19.94 14.87
CA ASP A 201 -24.24 -19.04 13.82
C ASP A 201 -24.09 -17.59 14.28
N GLY A 202 -25.06 -17.06 15.02
CA GLY A 202 -25.04 -15.67 15.49
C GLY A 202 -23.87 -15.37 16.42
N PHE A 203 -23.65 -16.23 17.42
CA PHE A 203 -22.50 -16.09 18.32
C PHE A 203 -21.16 -16.31 17.61
N LYS A 204 -21.07 -17.27 16.69
CA LYS A 204 -19.86 -17.48 15.89
C LYS A 204 -19.53 -16.24 15.06
N ALA A 205 -20.52 -15.69 14.34
CA ALA A 205 -20.33 -14.51 13.50
C ALA A 205 -19.85 -13.30 14.31
N PHE A 206 -20.42 -13.11 15.50
CA PHE A 206 -19.99 -12.06 16.42
C PHE A 206 -18.56 -12.29 16.96
N ALA A 207 -18.24 -13.52 17.39
CA ALA A 207 -16.90 -13.87 17.86
C ALA A 207 -15.83 -13.66 16.77
N ASP A 208 -16.11 -14.09 15.52
CA ASP A 208 -15.24 -13.84 14.38
C ASP A 208 -15.03 -12.35 14.13
N SER A 209 -16.08 -11.54 14.28
CA SER A 209 -15.97 -10.08 14.13
C SER A 209 -15.03 -9.48 15.17
N ILE A 210 -15.14 -9.87 16.43
CA ILE A 210 -14.22 -9.43 17.49
C ILE A 210 -12.77 -9.82 17.16
N LEU A 211 -12.52 -11.09 16.84
CA LEU A 211 -11.16 -11.57 16.56
C LEU A 211 -10.51 -10.87 15.37
N ARG A 212 -11.28 -10.61 14.30
CA ARG A 212 -10.81 -9.82 13.16
C ARG A 212 -10.50 -8.38 13.56
N SER A 213 -11.39 -7.73 14.31
CA SER A 213 -11.24 -6.33 14.70
C SER A 213 -10.04 -6.08 15.63
N ASP A 214 -9.71 -7.05 16.47
CA ASP A 214 -8.58 -6.98 17.42
C ASP A 214 -7.30 -7.60 16.85
N ALA A 215 -7.27 -7.99 15.57
CA ALA A 215 -6.16 -8.68 14.92
C ALA A 215 -5.69 -9.94 15.70
N LYS A 216 -6.60 -10.60 16.41
CA LYS A 216 -6.34 -11.86 17.16
C LYS A 216 -6.47 -13.12 16.28
N GLY A 217 -6.64 -12.94 14.97
CA GLY A 217 -6.82 -14.02 14.00
C GLY A 217 -8.29 -14.28 13.67
N GLN A 218 -8.61 -15.53 13.36
CA GLN A 218 -9.97 -16.00 13.02
C GLN A 218 -10.24 -17.35 13.70
N LEU A 219 -11.51 -17.70 13.89
CA LEU A 219 -11.86 -19.01 14.43
C LEU A 219 -11.56 -20.12 13.42
N ALA A 220 -10.80 -21.12 13.85
CA ALA A 220 -10.58 -22.35 13.12
C ALA A 220 -11.55 -23.46 13.60
N PRO A 221 -12.19 -24.22 12.69
CA PRO A 221 -13.16 -25.24 13.05
C PRO A 221 -12.49 -26.41 13.77
N LEU A 222 -13.14 -26.93 14.81
CA LEU A 222 -12.79 -28.19 15.48
C LEU A 222 -13.82 -29.29 15.21
N ALA A 223 -15.10 -28.95 15.31
CA ALA A 223 -16.19 -29.87 15.03
C ALA A 223 -17.50 -29.10 14.84
N GLN A 224 -18.43 -29.65 14.07
CA GLN A 224 -19.78 -29.11 13.94
C GLN A 224 -20.72 -30.27 13.63
N GLY A 225 -21.92 -30.25 14.21
CA GLY A 225 -22.91 -31.29 13.96
C GLY A 225 -24.12 -31.20 14.87
N SER A 226 -25.06 -32.11 14.67
CA SER A 226 -26.16 -32.35 15.61
C SER A 226 -25.85 -33.63 16.38
N VAL A 227 -25.94 -33.59 17.70
CA VAL A 227 -25.61 -34.73 18.57
C VAL A 227 -26.87 -35.20 19.29
N ALA A 228 -27.10 -36.52 19.31
CA ALA A 228 -28.16 -37.11 20.12
C ALA A 228 -27.73 -37.24 21.59
N SER A 229 -28.68 -37.27 22.51
CA SER A 229 -28.41 -37.25 23.96
C SER A 229 -27.57 -38.42 24.50
N ASN A 230 -27.42 -39.51 23.74
CA ASN A 230 -26.61 -40.70 24.08
C ASN A 230 -25.30 -40.80 23.29
N GLU A 231 -24.98 -39.82 22.45
CA GLU A 231 -23.76 -39.79 21.64
C GLU A 231 -22.66 -38.98 22.34
N ILE A 232 -21.41 -39.34 22.05
CA ILE A 232 -20.23 -38.59 22.48
C ILE A 232 -19.61 -38.02 21.22
N LEU A 233 -19.45 -36.70 21.16
CA LEU A 233 -18.64 -36.08 20.14
C LEU A 233 -17.23 -35.88 20.69
N SER A 234 -16.26 -36.55 20.06
CA SER A 234 -14.83 -36.32 20.33
C SER A 234 -14.21 -35.53 19.18
N SER A 235 -13.44 -34.51 19.51
CA SER A 235 -12.62 -33.74 18.56
C SER A 235 -11.20 -33.60 19.09
N SER A 236 -10.25 -33.35 18.19
CA SER A 236 -8.84 -33.16 18.51
C SER A 236 -8.37 -31.78 18.05
N LEU A 237 -7.55 -31.14 18.86
CA LEU A 237 -6.91 -29.86 18.59
C LEU A 237 -5.40 -30.03 18.71
N ASP A 238 -4.67 -29.77 17.63
CA ASP A 238 -3.22 -29.73 17.68
C ASP A 238 -2.76 -28.33 18.11
N ILE A 239 -1.97 -28.26 19.19
CA ILE A 239 -1.39 -27.01 19.70
C ILE A 239 0.10 -26.95 19.33
N ALA A 240 0.51 -25.85 18.67
CA ALA A 240 1.86 -25.68 18.17
C ALA A 240 2.85 -25.32 19.30
N PRO A 241 4.14 -25.67 19.17
CA PRO A 241 5.20 -25.15 20.05
C PRO A 241 5.21 -23.64 20.12
N GLY A 242 5.47 -23.08 21.31
CA GLY A 242 5.48 -21.64 21.52
C GLY A 242 4.11 -20.99 21.63
N SER A 243 3.01 -21.77 21.62
CA SER A 243 1.68 -21.24 21.90
C SER A 243 1.65 -20.64 23.30
N THR A 244 1.35 -19.36 23.41
CA THR A 244 1.23 -18.63 24.68
C THR A 244 -0.19 -18.68 25.21
N GLU A 245 -1.16 -18.76 24.29
CA GLU A 245 -2.57 -18.87 24.62
C GLU A 245 -3.29 -19.70 23.56
N THR A 246 -4.20 -20.57 24.00
CA THR A 246 -5.14 -21.24 23.12
C THR A 246 -6.53 -21.15 23.72
N THR A 247 -7.46 -20.57 22.97
CA THR A 247 -8.86 -20.47 23.38
C THR A 247 -9.73 -21.36 22.50
N MET A 248 -10.49 -22.24 23.13
CA MET A 248 -11.52 -23.06 22.50
C MET A 248 -12.89 -22.49 22.85
N ILE A 249 -13.78 -22.42 21.86
CA ILE A 249 -15.14 -21.91 22.00
C ILE A 249 -16.12 -22.96 21.49
N PHE A 250 -17.11 -23.27 22.30
CA PHE A 250 -18.14 -24.26 22.01
C PHE A 250 -19.51 -23.58 22.09
N PHE A 251 -20.23 -23.58 20.98
CA PHE A 251 -21.61 -23.12 20.87
C PHE A 251 -22.54 -24.34 20.92
N ARG A 252 -23.49 -24.38 21.86
CA ARG A 252 -24.43 -25.49 22.06
C ARG A 252 -25.87 -25.01 22.12
N GLU A 253 -26.77 -25.68 21.41
CA GLU A 253 -28.20 -25.32 21.34
C GLU A 253 -28.92 -25.52 22.68
N ARG A 254 -28.46 -26.46 23.51
CA ARG A 254 -29.04 -26.74 24.83
C ARG A 254 -28.01 -26.62 25.94
N PRO A 255 -28.41 -26.18 27.15
CA PRO A 255 -27.52 -26.01 28.30
C PRO A 255 -27.11 -27.34 28.97
N SER A 256 -27.56 -28.48 28.44
CA SER A 256 -27.23 -29.79 28.98
C SER A 256 -25.92 -30.34 28.41
N GLY A 257 -25.29 -31.21 29.18
CA GLY A 257 -24.06 -31.90 28.80
C GLY A 257 -22.82 -31.33 29.48
N SER A 258 -21.69 -32.01 29.30
CA SER A 258 -20.41 -31.64 29.88
C SER A 258 -19.30 -31.81 28.85
N LEU A 259 -18.33 -30.91 28.88
CA LEU A 259 -17.13 -31.00 28.06
C LEU A 259 -15.96 -31.45 28.92
N ARG A 260 -15.13 -32.35 28.39
CA ARG A 260 -13.90 -32.81 29.02
C ARG A 260 -12.72 -32.57 28.10
N LEU A 261 -11.71 -31.87 28.62
CA LEU A 261 -10.47 -31.60 27.91
C LEU A 261 -9.42 -32.59 28.37
N ARG A 262 -8.66 -33.18 27.45
CA ARG A 262 -7.45 -33.92 27.81
C ARG A 262 -6.24 -33.34 27.11
N ASN A 263 -5.16 -33.25 27.86
CA ASN A 263 -3.87 -32.84 27.34
C ASN A 263 -3.21 -33.97 26.51
N PRO A 264 -2.08 -33.70 25.83
CA PRO A 264 -1.38 -34.71 25.02
C PRO A 264 -0.88 -35.93 25.80
N SER A 265 -0.80 -35.84 27.14
CA SER A 265 -0.45 -36.96 28.01
C SER A 265 -1.69 -37.79 28.44
N GLY A 266 -2.88 -37.42 28.01
CA GLY A 266 -4.15 -38.10 28.31
C GLY A 266 -4.76 -37.71 29.66
N PHE A 267 -4.18 -36.75 30.39
CA PHE A 267 -4.74 -36.25 31.63
C PHE A 267 -5.84 -35.23 31.36
N GLU A 268 -6.94 -35.34 32.11
CA GLU A 268 -8.03 -34.37 32.03
C GLU A 268 -7.55 -33.01 32.56
N ALA A 269 -7.57 -31.99 31.71
CA ALA A 269 -7.34 -30.62 32.13
C ALA A 269 -8.60 -30.17 32.88
N SER A 270 -8.51 -30.23 34.21
CA SER A 270 -9.63 -29.91 35.11
C SER A 270 -9.51 -28.49 35.62
N GLU A 271 -10.63 -27.93 36.08
CA GLU A 271 -10.70 -26.66 36.81
C GLU A 271 -9.78 -26.56 38.04
N GLY A 272 -9.09 -27.64 38.45
CA GLY A 272 -8.12 -27.67 39.54
C GLY A 272 -6.73 -27.17 39.17
N ASP A 273 -6.37 -27.15 37.88
CA ASP A 273 -5.06 -26.68 37.39
C ASP A 273 -5.10 -25.17 37.05
N ARG A 274 -5.64 -24.39 37.99
CA ARG A 274 -6.05 -22.97 37.84
C ARG A 274 -4.92 -21.99 37.55
N ALA A 275 -3.67 -22.42 37.62
CA ALA A 275 -2.54 -21.56 37.29
C ALA A 275 -2.47 -21.28 35.78
N LEU A 276 -2.99 -22.19 34.94
CA LEU A 276 -2.76 -22.20 33.49
C LEU A 276 -4.04 -22.32 32.65
N SER A 277 -5.24 -22.24 33.25
CA SER A 277 -6.50 -22.29 32.48
C SER A 277 -7.64 -21.49 33.11
N THR A 278 -8.51 -20.94 32.25
CA THR A 278 -9.75 -20.25 32.63
C THR A 278 -10.92 -20.81 31.83
N VAL A 279 -12.02 -21.09 32.54
CA VAL A 279 -13.26 -21.63 31.97
C VAL A 279 -14.40 -20.65 32.16
N ILE A 280 -15.19 -20.45 31.12
CA ILE A 280 -16.50 -19.82 31.20
C ILE A 280 -17.52 -20.81 30.66
N GLU A 281 -18.50 -21.12 31.47
CA GLU A 281 -19.64 -21.93 31.08
C GLU A 281 -20.92 -21.12 31.29
N THR A 282 -21.70 -21.00 30.23
CA THR A 282 -23.00 -20.32 30.17
C THR A 282 -24.01 -21.27 29.52
N PRO A 283 -25.30 -20.91 29.45
CA PRO A 283 -26.30 -21.78 28.83
C PRO A 283 -25.93 -22.24 27.41
N PHE A 284 -25.46 -21.34 26.54
CA PHE A 284 -25.21 -21.66 25.13
C PHE A 284 -23.74 -21.67 24.72
N ILE A 285 -22.84 -21.22 25.60
CA ILE A 285 -21.41 -21.09 25.29
C ILE A 285 -20.56 -21.71 26.40
N VAL A 286 -19.59 -22.52 25.99
CA VAL A 286 -18.47 -22.93 26.84
C VAL A 286 -17.18 -22.45 26.21
N MET A 287 -16.33 -21.79 26.97
CA MET A 287 -15.01 -21.35 26.52
C MET A 287 -13.91 -21.82 27.47
N TRP A 288 -12.83 -22.30 26.88
CA TRP A 288 -11.61 -22.67 27.58
C TRP A 288 -10.44 -21.90 27.04
N LYS A 289 -9.88 -21.04 27.89
CA LYS A 289 -8.61 -20.35 27.65
C LYS A 289 -7.50 -21.09 28.37
N LEU A 290 -6.56 -21.64 27.63
CA LEU A 290 -5.33 -22.25 28.12
C LEU A 290 -4.19 -21.25 28.01
N VAL A 291 -3.40 -21.11 29.06
CA VAL A 291 -2.20 -20.26 29.13
C VAL A 291 -0.97 -21.15 29.11
N ASP A 292 -0.02 -20.84 28.23
CA ASP A 292 1.18 -21.64 27.96
C ASP A 292 0.89 -23.15 27.81
N PRO A 293 -0.07 -23.55 26.94
CA PRO A 293 -0.44 -24.95 26.80
C PRO A 293 0.72 -25.83 26.32
N VAL A 294 0.77 -27.06 26.84
CA VAL A 294 1.72 -28.08 26.37
C VAL A 294 1.48 -28.37 24.88
N PRO A 295 2.52 -28.33 24.01
CA PRO A 295 2.37 -28.63 22.60
C PRO A 295 1.95 -30.08 22.33
N GLY A 296 1.22 -30.29 21.23
CA GLY A 296 0.74 -31.60 20.79
C GLY A 296 -0.77 -31.67 20.68
N GLN A 297 -1.29 -32.90 20.57
CA GLN A 297 -2.71 -33.14 20.34
C GLN A 297 -3.50 -33.13 21.66
N TRP A 298 -4.43 -32.19 21.78
CA TRP A 298 -5.42 -32.13 22.83
C TRP A 298 -6.72 -32.76 22.34
N THR A 299 -7.47 -33.41 23.22
CA THR A 299 -8.76 -34.02 22.87
C THR A 299 -9.88 -33.41 23.68
N VAL A 300 -10.99 -33.11 23.02
CA VAL A 300 -12.21 -32.61 23.63
C VAL A 300 -13.30 -33.67 23.48
N ASP A 301 -13.80 -34.17 24.59
CA ASP A 301 -14.94 -35.10 24.64
C ASP A 301 -16.19 -34.36 25.12
N MET A 302 -17.24 -34.34 24.31
CA MET A 302 -18.54 -33.77 24.65
C MET A 302 -19.52 -34.89 25.00
N HIS A 303 -20.01 -34.88 26.24
CA HIS A 303 -20.94 -35.89 26.75
C HIS A 303 -22.32 -35.29 26.97
N ALA A 304 -23.37 -36.02 26.56
CA ALA A 304 -24.78 -35.67 26.80
C ALA A 304 -25.16 -34.25 26.34
N VAL A 305 -24.47 -33.74 25.31
CA VAL A 305 -24.83 -32.49 24.63
C VAL A 305 -25.85 -32.85 23.54
N GLU A 306 -27.00 -32.19 23.53
CA GLU A 306 -28.08 -32.49 22.58
C GLU A 306 -28.37 -31.28 21.69
N GLY A 307 -28.64 -31.53 20.42
CA GLY A 307 -28.97 -30.51 19.42
C GLY A 307 -27.76 -30.08 18.61
N GLN A 308 -27.86 -28.92 17.96
CA GLN A 308 -26.77 -28.38 17.17
C GLN A 308 -25.63 -27.90 18.05
N ILE A 309 -24.42 -28.26 17.65
CA ILE A 309 -23.17 -27.84 18.28
C ILE A 309 -22.16 -27.39 17.24
N SER A 310 -21.33 -26.43 17.61
CA SER A 310 -20.11 -26.10 16.87
C SER A 310 -18.99 -25.73 17.82
N ALA A 311 -17.80 -26.21 17.49
CA ALA A 311 -16.58 -26.09 18.25
C ALA A 311 -15.53 -25.40 17.39
N TRP A 312 -14.87 -24.41 17.96
CA TRP A 312 -13.92 -23.54 17.29
C TRP A 312 -12.74 -23.27 18.21
N HIS A 313 -11.62 -22.83 17.63
CA HIS A 313 -10.47 -22.40 18.41
C HIS A 313 -9.71 -21.26 17.73
N PHE A 314 -8.90 -20.58 18.52
CA PHE A 314 -7.83 -19.70 18.05
C PHE A 314 -6.66 -19.77 19.05
N SER A 315 -5.45 -19.53 18.55
CA SER A 315 -4.24 -19.59 19.37
C SER A 315 -3.32 -18.40 19.08
N ALA A 316 -2.68 -17.89 20.12
CA ALA A 316 -1.57 -16.95 20.02
C ALA A 316 -0.25 -17.71 20.18
N ASN A 317 0.74 -17.33 19.38
CA ASN A 317 2.07 -17.92 19.42
C ASN A 317 3.11 -16.81 19.56
N LYS A 318 4.11 -17.01 20.42
CA LYS A 318 5.23 -16.07 20.57
C LYS A 318 6.20 -16.14 19.39
N LEU A 319 6.14 -17.21 18.61
CA LEU A 319 6.92 -17.39 17.40
C LEU A 319 6.20 -16.77 16.21
N SER A 320 6.95 -16.07 15.36
CA SER A 320 6.49 -15.61 14.05
C SER A 320 7.56 -15.89 12.99
N VAL A 321 7.13 -15.97 11.74
CA VAL A 321 8.06 -16.01 10.60
C VAL A 321 8.06 -14.64 9.94
N GLU A 322 9.20 -13.96 10.01
CA GLU A 322 9.38 -12.66 9.38
C GLU A 322 9.98 -12.81 7.99
N PHE A 323 9.55 -11.92 7.10
CA PHE A 323 9.96 -11.89 5.71
C PHE A 323 11.05 -10.84 5.52
N LEU A 324 12.22 -11.25 5.01
CA LEU A 324 13.35 -10.35 4.78
C LEU A 324 13.45 -9.87 3.33
N THR A 325 12.94 -10.64 2.37
CA THR A 325 12.97 -10.25 0.96
C THR A 325 12.26 -8.90 0.77
N PRO A 326 12.82 -8.00 -0.07
CA PRO A 326 12.24 -6.67 -0.28
C PRO A 326 10.77 -6.71 -0.68
N SER A 327 10.00 -5.72 -0.23
CA SER A 327 8.57 -5.57 -0.58
C SER A 327 8.32 -5.31 -2.06
N THR A 328 9.36 -4.97 -2.83
CA THR A 328 9.28 -4.80 -4.28
C THR A 328 10.41 -5.57 -4.98
N ILE A 329 10.03 -6.40 -5.94
CA ILE A 329 10.95 -7.28 -6.66
C ILE A 329 10.77 -7.20 -8.20
N PRO A 330 11.84 -7.48 -8.98
CA PRO A 330 11.77 -7.54 -10.44
C PRO A 330 10.92 -8.71 -10.92
N HIS A 331 10.19 -8.52 -12.03
CA HIS A 331 9.33 -9.56 -12.62
C HIS A 331 10.10 -10.60 -13.45
N ASP A 332 11.26 -10.23 -13.99
CA ASP A 332 12.04 -10.96 -14.99
C ASP A 332 13.33 -11.59 -14.44
N GLN A 333 13.65 -11.34 -13.18
CA GLN A 333 14.86 -11.84 -12.54
C GLN A 333 14.53 -12.80 -11.39
N ALA A 334 15.45 -13.74 -11.15
CA ALA A 334 15.37 -14.58 -9.96
C ALA A 334 15.77 -13.77 -8.72
N VAL A 335 15.07 -13.97 -7.61
CA VAL A 335 15.27 -13.18 -6.39
C VAL A 335 15.40 -14.13 -5.19
N PRO A 336 16.31 -13.87 -4.24
CA PRO A 336 16.37 -14.66 -3.01
C PRO A 336 15.10 -14.46 -2.19
N LEU A 337 14.44 -15.56 -1.87
CA LEU A 337 13.34 -15.61 -0.93
C LEU A 337 13.92 -15.95 0.44
N VAL A 338 13.88 -15.02 1.38
CA VAL A 338 14.54 -15.16 2.69
C VAL A 338 13.55 -14.86 3.80
N ALA A 339 13.50 -15.75 4.78
CA ALA A 339 12.69 -15.64 5.98
C ALA A 339 13.51 -16.00 7.23
N PHE A 340 13.09 -15.51 8.38
CA PHE A 340 13.70 -15.88 9.66
C PHE A 340 12.62 -15.99 10.74
N ILE A 341 12.90 -16.76 11.78
CA ILE A 341 11.97 -16.96 12.88
C ILE A 341 12.29 -15.96 13.99
N THR A 342 11.25 -15.36 14.57
CA THR A 342 11.40 -14.54 15.77
C THR A 342 10.61 -15.10 16.93
N GLU A 343 11.10 -14.89 18.15
CA GLU A 343 10.39 -15.11 19.41
C GLU A 343 10.24 -13.75 20.11
N GLY A 344 9.00 -13.26 20.23
CA GLY A 344 8.77 -11.94 20.84
C GLY A 344 9.47 -10.77 20.14
N GLY A 345 9.75 -10.91 18.84
CA GLY A 345 10.45 -9.93 18.02
C GLY A 345 11.97 -10.09 17.97
N GLU A 346 12.56 -11.00 18.77
CA GLU A 346 13.99 -11.33 18.69
C GLU A 346 14.22 -12.54 17.79
N ARG A 347 15.22 -12.48 16.91
CA ARG A 347 15.55 -13.58 16.01
C ARG A 347 16.04 -14.82 16.78
N VAL A 348 15.48 -15.98 16.47
CA VAL A 348 15.87 -17.27 17.05
C VAL A 348 16.20 -18.29 15.97
N THR A 349 17.10 -19.22 16.28
CA THR A 349 17.43 -20.37 15.42
C THR A 349 16.69 -21.60 15.93
N MET A 350 16.05 -22.36 15.05
CA MET A 350 15.28 -23.55 15.42
C MET A 350 15.72 -24.77 14.61
N THR A 351 15.79 -25.93 15.29
CA THR A 351 16.08 -27.23 14.67
C THR A 351 14.83 -28.11 14.64
N GLY A 352 14.69 -28.97 13.63
CA GLY A 352 13.55 -29.88 13.52
C GLY A 352 12.25 -29.20 13.07
N VAL A 353 12.39 -28.09 12.36
CA VAL A 353 11.28 -27.33 11.75
C VAL A 353 11.46 -27.28 10.24
N GLU A 354 10.36 -27.09 9.52
CA GLU A 354 10.37 -26.79 8.09
C GLU A 354 9.74 -25.41 7.87
N VAL A 355 10.39 -24.58 7.05
CA VAL A 355 9.82 -23.29 6.64
C VAL A 355 9.37 -23.40 5.19
N ARG A 356 8.12 -23.03 4.92
CA ARG A 356 7.54 -23.03 3.58
C ARG A 356 6.99 -21.65 3.25
N ALA A 357 7.00 -21.32 1.97
CA ALA A 357 6.39 -20.11 1.45
C ALA A 357 5.36 -20.48 0.39
N ARG A 358 4.11 -20.13 0.62
CA ARG A 358 3.03 -20.25 -0.35
C ARG A 358 2.78 -18.88 -0.97
N ILE A 359 3.15 -18.74 -2.24
CA ILE A 359 3.05 -17.48 -2.98
C ILE A 359 1.84 -17.54 -3.89
N THR A 360 0.92 -16.59 -3.75
CA THR A 360 -0.29 -16.46 -4.57
C THR A 360 -0.23 -15.19 -5.40
N GLY A 361 -0.27 -15.34 -6.72
CA GLY A 361 -0.20 -14.23 -7.67
C GLY A 361 -1.55 -13.56 -7.97
N PRO A 362 -1.55 -12.45 -8.73
CA PRO A 362 -2.73 -11.62 -8.98
C PRO A 362 -3.83 -12.30 -9.81
N ASN A 363 -3.51 -13.42 -10.47
CA ASN A 363 -4.46 -14.30 -11.16
C ASN A 363 -5.05 -15.40 -10.27
N GLY A 364 -4.67 -15.44 -8.99
CA GLY A 364 -5.02 -16.51 -8.05
C GLY A 364 -4.21 -17.79 -8.20
N SER A 365 -3.14 -17.83 -9.02
CA SER A 365 -2.27 -19.01 -9.09
C SER A 365 -1.34 -19.06 -7.88
N THR A 366 -1.22 -20.23 -7.26
CA THR A 366 -0.40 -20.45 -6.07
C THR A 366 0.76 -21.40 -6.34
N VAL A 367 1.94 -21.07 -5.84
CA VAL A 367 3.15 -21.89 -5.87
C VAL A 367 3.70 -22.04 -4.45
N ILE A 368 4.18 -23.23 -4.10
CA ILE A 368 4.76 -23.50 -2.78
C ILE A 368 6.27 -23.73 -2.93
N HIS A 369 7.05 -23.05 -2.10
CA HIS A 369 8.49 -23.18 -2.00
C HIS A 369 8.87 -23.68 -0.61
N SER A 370 9.82 -24.62 -0.54
CA SER A 370 10.47 -25.01 0.72
C SER A 370 11.73 -24.17 0.90
N LEU A 371 11.89 -23.58 2.08
CA LEU A 371 13.06 -22.77 2.44
C LEU A 371 13.96 -23.62 3.33
N ASN A 372 15.28 -23.50 3.14
CA ASN A 372 16.29 -24.28 3.85
C ASN A 372 17.30 -23.38 4.57
N ASP A 373 17.95 -23.93 5.59
CA ASP A 373 19.03 -23.31 6.37
C ASP A 373 20.23 -24.30 6.42
N ASN A 374 20.54 -24.91 5.26
CA ASN A 374 21.56 -25.97 5.14
C ASN A 374 22.77 -25.55 4.30
N GLY A 375 22.83 -24.29 3.86
CA GLY A 375 23.87 -23.73 3.00
C GLY A 375 23.74 -24.13 1.53
N GLU A 376 22.55 -24.52 1.06
CA GLU A 376 22.31 -24.97 -0.32
C GLU A 376 21.14 -24.22 -1.00
N LEU A 377 21.08 -24.28 -2.34
CA LEU A 377 19.92 -23.88 -3.16
C LEU A 377 19.35 -22.47 -2.90
N GLY A 378 20.18 -21.53 -2.47
CA GLY A 378 19.78 -20.15 -2.16
C GLY A 378 20.17 -19.72 -0.75
N ASP A 379 20.46 -20.68 0.13
CA ASP A 379 21.05 -20.41 1.45
C ASP A 379 22.56 -20.28 1.37
N SER A 380 23.09 -19.22 1.97
CA SER A 380 24.51 -18.86 1.91
C SER A 380 25.29 -19.38 3.11
N ILE A 381 24.65 -19.56 4.28
CA ILE A 381 25.31 -19.93 5.53
C ILE A 381 24.42 -20.90 6.31
N ALA A 382 24.83 -22.16 6.35
CA ALA A 382 24.09 -23.18 7.09
C ALA A 382 23.99 -22.90 8.60
N GLY A 383 22.79 -23.03 9.15
CA GLY A 383 22.49 -22.98 10.57
C GLY A 383 22.51 -21.57 11.17
N ASP A 384 22.39 -20.53 10.35
CA ASP A 384 22.40 -19.14 10.81
C ASP A 384 21.01 -18.59 11.17
N GLY A 385 19.96 -19.41 10.96
CA GLY A 385 18.56 -19.09 11.22
C GLY A 385 17.86 -18.30 10.11
N TYR A 386 18.51 -18.10 8.96
CA TYR A 386 17.87 -17.59 7.75
C TYR A 386 17.48 -18.76 6.86
N TYR A 387 16.17 -18.95 6.71
CA TYR A 387 15.63 -19.93 5.80
C TYR A 387 15.48 -19.29 4.44
N SER A 388 16.03 -19.89 3.40
CA SER A 388 15.98 -19.29 2.07
C SER A 388 15.90 -20.28 0.92
N THR A 389 15.55 -19.73 -0.25
CA THR A 389 15.54 -20.41 -1.54
C THR A 389 15.59 -19.36 -2.66
N THR A 390 15.79 -19.78 -3.89
CA THR A 390 15.69 -18.89 -5.05
C THR A 390 14.26 -18.88 -5.61
N LEU A 391 13.63 -17.71 -5.67
CA LEU A 391 12.37 -17.49 -6.36
C LEU A 391 12.65 -17.28 -7.86
N THR A 392 12.04 -18.12 -8.69
CA THR A 392 12.13 -17.97 -10.15
C THR A 392 11.37 -16.72 -10.63
N PRO A 393 11.74 -16.12 -11.78
CA PRO A 393 11.02 -14.99 -12.35
C PRO A 393 9.50 -15.25 -12.44
N LEU A 394 8.71 -14.32 -11.91
CA LEU A 394 7.24 -14.47 -11.81
C LEU A 394 6.52 -14.07 -13.11
N GLY A 395 7.17 -13.30 -13.98
CA GLY A 395 6.72 -12.99 -15.34
C GLY A 395 5.46 -12.13 -15.44
N ARG A 396 4.86 -11.74 -14.32
CA ARG A 396 3.66 -10.88 -14.26
C ARG A 396 3.75 -9.90 -13.12
N GLU A 397 3.43 -8.65 -13.43
CA GLU A 397 3.38 -7.55 -12.49
C GLU A 397 2.14 -7.58 -11.59
N GLY A 398 2.22 -6.90 -10.46
CA GLY A 398 1.14 -6.73 -9.50
C GLY A 398 1.51 -7.21 -8.10
N ASP A 399 0.51 -7.26 -7.23
CA ASP A 399 0.69 -7.67 -5.85
C ASP A 399 0.57 -9.19 -5.69
N TYR A 400 1.50 -9.75 -4.93
CA TYR A 400 1.56 -11.16 -4.57
C TYR A 400 1.42 -11.30 -3.06
N SER A 401 0.58 -12.23 -2.63
CA SER A 401 0.49 -12.64 -1.21
C SER A 401 1.46 -13.78 -0.96
N ILE A 402 2.15 -13.74 0.17
CA ILE A 402 2.99 -14.84 0.65
C ILE A 402 2.55 -15.28 2.04
N ASP A 403 2.21 -16.56 2.16
CA ASP A 403 1.97 -17.20 3.44
C ASP A 403 3.25 -17.98 3.82
N LEU A 404 3.94 -17.51 4.84
CA LEU A 404 5.10 -18.16 5.43
C LEU A 404 4.62 -19.13 6.51
N GLU A 405 4.86 -20.42 6.31
CA GLU A 405 4.47 -21.48 7.22
C GLU A 405 5.71 -21.98 7.97
N LEU A 406 5.67 -21.96 9.31
CA LEU A 406 6.61 -22.67 10.18
C LEU A 406 5.96 -23.96 10.65
N PHE A 407 6.47 -25.09 10.17
CA PHE A 407 5.91 -26.42 10.41
C PHE A 407 6.80 -27.25 11.34
N TRP A 408 6.17 -27.95 12.29
CA TRP A 408 6.81 -28.92 13.17
C TRP A 408 6.36 -30.34 12.80
N PRO A 409 7.19 -31.13 12.08
CA PRO A 409 6.81 -32.47 11.65
C PRO A 409 6.38 -33.40 12.79
N GLN A 410 7.04 -33.29 13.95
CA GLN A 410 6.75 -34.10 15.13
C GLN A 410 5.36 -33.85 15.75
N PHE A 411 4.77 -32.66 15.50
CA PHE A 411 3.44 -32.29 15.99
C PHE A 411 2.40 -32.23 14.88
N GLN A 412 2.80 -32.44 13.62
CA GLN A 412 1.96 -32.25 12.43
C GLN A 412 1.23 -30.91 12.41
N ASN A 413 1.87 -29.86 12.93
CA ASN A 413 1.25 -28.57 13.14
C ASN A 413 2.12 -27.45 12.56
N PHE A 414 1.50 -26.34 12.19
CA PHE A 414 2.19 -25.16 11.68
C PHE A 414 1.57 -23.87 12.19
N ILE A 415 2.37 -22.81 12.18
CA ILE A 415 1.87 -21.43 12.26
C ILE A 415 2.11 -20.75 10.92
N THR A 416 1.29 -19.74 10.61
CA THR A 416 1.39 -18.99 9.36
C THR A 416 1.56 -17.51 9.64
N SER A 417 2.41 -16.86 8.85
CA SER A 417 2.57 -15.40 8.81
C SER A 417 2.33 -14.93 7.37
N GLN A 418 1.40 -14.00 7.18
CA GLN A 418 1.07 -13.48 5.85
C GLN A 418 1.76 -12.14 5.59
N LYS A 419 2.30 -11.96 4.40
CA LYS A 419 2.85 -10.69 3.90
C LYS A 419 2.44 -10.47 2.45
N ILE A 420 2.65 -9.25 1.96
CA ILE A 420 2.42 -8.87 0.56
C ILE A 420 3.72 -8.27 0.02
N PHE A 421 4.06 -8.62 -1.22
CA PHE A 421 5.11 -7.96 -1.99
C PHE A 421 4.62 -7.66 -3.41
N SER A 422 5.16 -6.61 -4.01
CA SER A 422 4.79 -6.15 -5.35
C SER A 422 5.87 -6.51 -6.36
N VAL A 423 5.43 -6.93 -7.54
CA VAL A 423 6.30 -7.29 -8.66
C VAL A 423 6.20 -6.20 -9.72
N HIS A 424 7.35 -5.63 -10.09
CA HIS A 424 7.44 -4.49 -11.01
C HIS A 424 8.56 -4.68 -12.04
N PRO A 425 8.53 -3.94 -13.17
CA PRO A 425 9.65 -3.87 -14.08
C PRO A 425 10.76 -3.02 -13.49
N PHE A 426 12.00 -3.53 -13.60
CA PHE A 426 13.20 -2.85 -13.16
C PHE A 426 13.98 -2.29 -14.35
N PRO A 427 14.82 -1.26 -14.15
CA PRO A 427 15.62 -0.69 -15.21
C PRO A 427 16.59 -1.70 -15.83
N THR A 428 16.69 -1.73 -17.15
CA THR A 428 17.61 -2.57 -17.92
C THR A 428 18.39 -1.73 -18.94
N LEU A 429 19.49 -2.28 -19.46
CA LEU A 429 20.29 -1.65 -20.53
C LEU A 429 20.08 -2.37 -21.86
N ALA A 430 19.64 -1.63 -22.87
CA ALA A 430 19.67 -2.05 -24.26
C ALA A 430 20.88 -1.42 -24.96
N VAL A 431 21.80 -2.23 -25.49
CA VAL A 431 23.05 -1.73 -26.11
C VAL A 431 23.10 -2.10 -27.59
N GLU A 432 23.18 -1.07 -28.44
CA GLU A 432 23.40 -1.20 -29.88
C GLU A 432 24.89 -1.07 -30.20
N MET A 433 25.51 -2.13 -30.69
CA MET A 433 26.91 -2.11 -31.14
C MET A 433 27.03 -1.39 -32.48
N LEU A 434 27.78 -0.30 -32.51
CA LEU A 434 28.02 0.49 -33.72
C LEU A 434 29.34 0.14 -34.41
N HIS A 435 30.32 -0.35 -33.64
CA HIS A 435 31.61 -0.77 -34.17
C HIS A 435 32.06 -2.06 -33.50
N THR A 436 32.02 -3.16 -34.24
CA THR A 436 32.41 -4.51 -33.78
C THR A 436 33.75 -4.97 -34.36
N GLY A 437 34.46 -4.08 -35.06
CA GLY A 437 35.69 -4.37 -35.80
C GLY A 437 36.94 -3.70 -35.25
N ARG A 438 37.97 -3.65 -36.09
CA ARG A 438 39.28 -3.08 -35.76
C ARG A 438 39.17 -1.59 -35.44
N LEU A 439 39.78 -1.18 -34.33
CA LEU A 439 39.88 0.22 -33.92
C LEU A 439 41.23 0.80 -34.35
N ASP A 440 41.19 2.00 -34.93
CA ASP A 440 42.39 2.79 -35.23
C ASP A 440 43.00 3.30 -33.93
N ILE A 441 44.28 3.02 -33.70
CA ILE A 441 45.02 3.52 -32.53
C ILE A 441 45.08 5.05 -32.56
N GLY A 442 44.84 5.67 -31.40
CA GLY A 442 44.82 7.12 -31.20
C GLY A 442 43.54 7.81 -31.67
N ARG A 443 42.61 7.10 -32.30
CA ARG A 443 41.35 7.66 -32.82
C ARG A 443 40.18 7.40 -31.87
N ARG A 444 39.54 8.48 -31.44
CA ARG A 444 38.28 8.40 -30.69
C ARG A 444 37.17 7.82 -31.56
N THR A 445 36.67 6.63 -31.19
CA THR A 445 35.68 5.89 -31.97
C THR A 445 34.43 5.65 -31.13
N ARG A 446 33.24 5.92 -31.70
CA ARG A 446 31.97 5.56 -31.05
C ARG A 446 31.71 4.08 -31.26
N ILE A 447 31.75 3.30 -30.20
CA ILE A 447 31.70 1.84 -30.26
C ILE A 447 30.30 1.28 -30.04
N ALA A 448 29.47 1.95 -29.24
CA ALA A 448 28.11 1.52 -28.93
C ALA A 448 27.21 2.70 -28.54
N LYS A 449 25.90 2.46 -28.59
CA LYS A 449 24.88 3.27 -27.92
C LYS A 449 24.21 2.43 -26.85
N ALA A 450 24.03 2.97 -25.65
CA ALA A 450 23.29 2.35 -24.57
C ALA A 450 22.01 3.15 -24.30
N GLN A 451 20.90 2.45 -24.12
CA GLN A 451 19.61 3.00 -23.72
C GLN A 451 19.14 2.34 -22.43
N VAL A 452 18.70 3.16 -21.47
CA VAL A 452 18.16 2.71 -20.19
C VAL A 452 16.65 2.66 -20.31
N ASN A 453 16.07 1.49 -20.05
CA ASN A 453 14.63 1.26 -20.22
C ASN A 453 14.01 0.57 -19.00
N VAL A 454 12.76 0.90 -18.71
CA VAL A 454 11.89 0.13 -17.80
C VAL A 454 10.72 -0.37 -18.64
N ASP A 455 10.54 -1.69 -18.72
CA ASP A 455 9.52 -2.33 -19.57
C ASP A 455 9.56 -1.83 -21.04
N GLY A 456 10.77 -1.69 -21.59
CA GLY A 456 10.98 -1.18 -22.95
C GLY A 456 10.73 0.32 -23.16
N LEU A 457 10.32 1.05 -22.13
CA LEU A 457 10.13 2.51 -22.19
C LEU A 457 11.38 3.26 -21.71
N PRO A 458 11.75 4.38 -22.37
CA PRO A 458 12.85 5.23 -21.95
C PRO A 458 12.78 5.65 -20.48
N TYR A 459 13.85 5.38 -19.72
CA TYR A 459 13.94 5.70 -18.31
C TYR A 459 15.18 6.54 -18.00
N ALA A 460 14.98 7.79 -17.58
CA ALA A 460 16.06 8.75 -17.40
C ALA A 460 16.73 8.64 -16.02
N ILE A 461 18.03 8.33 -16.05
CA ILE A 461 18.89 8.19 -14.88
C ILE A 461 19.91 9.34 -14.81
N PRO A 462 20.35 9.76 -13.62
CA PRO A 462 21.57 10.56 -13.47
C PRO A 462 22.75 9.89 -14.20
N VAL A 463 23.59 10.69 -14.84
CA VAL A 463 24.67 10.19 -15.73
C VAL A 463 25.67 9.34 -14.96
N GLU A 464 25.90 9.65 -13.69
CA GLU A 464 26.78 8.94 -12.76
C GLU A 464 26.30 7.51 -12.41
N GLN A 465 25.05 7.16 -12.69
CA GLN A 465 24.51 5.83 -12.42
C GLN A 465 24.86 4.82 -13.51
N LEU A 466 25.33 5.25 -14.68
CA LEU A 466 25.83 4.35 -15.72
C LEU A 466 27.36 4.34 -15.73
N ASN A 467 27.92 3.28 -15.16
CA ASN A 467 29.35 3.07 -15.07
C ASN A 467 29.86 2.20 -16.22
N ALA A 468 31.05 2.52 -16.72
CA ALA A 468 31.74 1.70 -17.71
C ALA A 468 33.17 1.41 -17.24
N SER A 469 33.55 0.14 -17.26
CA SER A 469 34.88 -0.32 -16.86
C SER A 469 35.60 -1.00 -18.03
N LEU A 470 36.93 -0.86 -18.06
CA LEU A 470 37.80 -1.38 -19.12
C LEU A 470 38.81 -2.36 -18.50
N THR A 471 38.89 -3.56 -19.09
CA THR A 471 39.91 -4.57 -18.77
C THR A 471 40.73 -4.86 -20.02
N SER A 472 42.06 -4.83 -19.91
CA SER A 472 42.99 -4.97 -21.03
C SER A 472 44.36 -5.41 -20.52
N ASN A 473 45.15 -6.06 -21.37
CA ASN A 473 46.50 -6.55 -21.06
C ASN A 473 47.60 -5.53 -21.41
N ALA A 474 47.26 -4.45 -22.14
CA ALA A 474 48.17 -3.36 -22.43
C ALA A 474 48.49 -2.55 -21.17
N GLU A 475 49.74 -2.09 -21.04
CA GLU A 475 50.16 -1.20 -19.95
C GLU A 475 49.42 0.15 -20.00
N ASN A 476 49.07 0.59 -21.21
CA ASN A 476 48.19 1.72 -21.45
C ASN A 476 47.02 1.27 -22.36
N SER A 477 45.90 0.92 -21.74
CA SER A 477 44.72 0.35 -22.38
C SER A 477 43.82 1.35 -23.12
N GLY A 478 44.11 2.66 -23.00
CA GLY A 478 43.38 3.73 -23.67
C GLY A 478 42.33 4.41 -22.81
N ARG A 479 41.43 5.18 -23.44
CA ARG A 479 40.42 5.99 -22.75
C ARG A 479 39.00 5.57 -23.14
N LEU A 480 38.20 5.21 -22.15
CA LEU A 480 36.77 4.91 -22.25
C LEU A 480 35.95 6.11 -21.77
N GLU A 481 34.90 6.48 -22.51
CA GLU A 481 34.01 7.59 -22.16
C GLU A 481 32.55 7.19 -22.39
N VAL A 482 31.69 7.49 -21.41
CA VAL A 482 30.23 7.40 -21.52
C VAL A 482 29.70 8.82 -21.61
N VAL A 483 29.01 9.15 -22.71
CA VAL A 483 28.54 10.51 -22.98
C VAL A 483 27.03 10.49 -23.19
N PRO A 484 26.23 11.20 -22.38
CA PRO A 484 24.79 11.28 -22.61
C PRO A 484 24.51 12.00 -23.94
N GLN A 485 23.63 11.44 -24.78
CA GLN A 485 23.27 12.09 -26.05
C GLN A 485 22.44 13.35 -25.81
N LYS A 486 21.47 13.26 -24.89
CA LYS A 486 20.61 14.38 -24.50
C LYS A 486 20.32 14.30 -23.01
N LEU A 487 20.67 15.37 -22.30
CA LEU A 487 20.24 15.55 -20.93
C LEU A 487 18.75 15.94 -20.91
N VAL A 488 17.99 15.22 -20.12
CA VAL A 488 16.69 15.64 -19.58
C VAL A 488 16.91 16.26 -18.19
N ASN A 489 15.85 16.86 -17.63
CA ASN A 489 15.92 17.67 -16.41
C ASN A 489 16.77 17.04 -15.29
N GLN A 490 17.49 17.90 -14.55
CA GLN A 490 18.37 17.51 -13.43
C GLN A 490 19.58 16.63 -13.80
N GLY A 491 20.18 16.84 -14.98
CA GLY A 491 21.41 16.14 -15.37
C GLY A 491 21.21 14.66 -15.64
N ARG A 492 19.99 14.25 -16.01
CA ARG A 492 19.65 12.86 -16.28
C ARG A 492 19.67 12.57 -17.78
N ALA A 493 19.91 11.34 -18.17
CA ALA A 493 19.79 10.88 -19.55
C ALA A 493 19.29 9.44 -19.57
N TRP A 494 18.69 9.06 -20.70
CA TRP A 494 18.29 7.68 -20.96
C TRP A 494 19.01 7.10 -22.18
N GLU A 495 19.72 7.93 -22.97
CA GLU A 495 20.56 7.52 -24.11
C GLU A 495 22.00 7.97 -23.91
N PHE A 496 22.94 7.06 -24.12
CA PHE A 496 24.37 7.26 -23.93
C PHE A 496 25.16 6.75 -25.13
N ASP A 497 26.08 7.55 -25.64
CA ASP A 497 27.10 7.12 -26.58
C ASP A 497 28.34 6.66 -25.82
N ILE A 498 28.84 5.49 -26.17
CA ILE A 498 30.07 4.92 -25.60
C ILE A 498 31.20 5.10 -26.60
N TYR A 499 32.26 5.77 -26.16
CA TYR A 499 33.45 6.03 -26.97
C TYR A 499 34.66 5.33 -26.37
N PHE A 500 35.50 4.76 -27.25
CA PHE A 500 36.77 4.20 -26.86
C PHE A 500 37.88 4.72 -27.77
N THR A 501 39.02 5.07 -27.16
CA THR A 501 40.23 5.54 -27.83
C THR A 501 41.38 4.62 -27.43
N ALA A 502 41.71 3.65 -28.27
CA ALA A 502 42.80 2.71 -28.03
C ALA A 502 44.15 3.42 -28.19
N THR A 503 45.11 3.14 -27.31
CA THR A 503 46.47 3.72 -27.35
C THR A 503 47.52 2.75 -27.88
N GLU A 504 47.26 1.45 -27.76
CA GLU A 504 48.15 0.38 -28.20
C GLU A 504 47.34 -0.71 -28.89
N GLN A 505 48.03 -1.66 -29.52
CA GLN A 505 47.43 -2.86 -30.09
C GLN A 505 47.13 -3.85 -28.96
N ASP A 506 45.86 -4.08 -28.67
CA ASP A 506 45.42 -5.03 -27.66
C ASP A 506 43.97 -5.50 -27.88
N GLN A 507 43.58 -6.51 -27.11
CA GLN A 507 42.20 -6.92 -26.94
C GLN A 507 41.65 -6.34 -25.63
N SER A 508 40.60 -5.54 -25.73
CA SER A 508 39.97 -4.84 -24.61
C SER A 508 38.57 -5.37 -24.35
N SER A 509 38.23 -5.54 -23.08
CA SER A 509 36.89 -5.92 -22.60
C SER A 509 36.26 -4.76 -21.85
N ILE A 510 35.04 -4.38 -22.23
CA ILE A 510 34.27 -3.30 -21.61
C ILE A 510 33.04 -3.89 -20.93
N LEU A 511 32.83 -3.53 -19.66
CA LEU A 511 31.64 -3.88 -18.88
C LEU A 511 30.87 -2.62 -18.54
N LEU A 512 29.58 -2.60 -18.88
CA LEU A 512 28.64 -1.54 -18.53
C LEU A 512 27.79 -1.98 -17.35
N VAL A 513 27.71 -1.15 -16.32
CA VAL A 513 26.96 -1.42 -15.09
C VAL A 513 26.07 -0.23 -14.79
N LEU A 514 24.77 -0.48 -14.72
CA LEU A 514 23.81 0.43 -14.12
C LEU A 514 23.83 0.22 -12.61
N ASP A 515 24.07 1.27 -11.84
CA ASP A 515 24.18 1.24 -10.38
C ASP A 515 23.37 2.40 -9.78
N MET A 516 22.25 2.08 -9.14
CA MET A 516 21.27 3.07 -8.70
C MET A 516 20.39 2.59 -7.56
N GLU A 517 19.76 3.53 -6.86
CA GLU A 517 18.63 3.21 -5.97
C GLU A 517 17.33 3.15 -6.79
N TYR A 518 16.61 2.02 -6.72
CA TYR A 518 15.33 1.84 -7.40
C TYR A 518 14.36 1.04 -6.53
N ALA A 519 13.12 1.50 -6.42
CA ALA A 519 12.10 0.90 -5.55
C ALA A 519 12.54 0.71 -4.08
N GLY A 520 13.29 1.69 -3.55
CA GLY A 520 13.73 1.71 -2.14
C GLY A 520 14.87 0.74 -1.81
N ARG A 521 15.60 0.25 -2.82
CA ARG A 521 16.79 -0.60 -2.64
C ARG A 521 17.89 -0.22 -3.61
N ASP A 522 19.12 -0.58 -3.26
CA ASP A 522 20.24 -0.56 -4.21
C ASP A 522 19.99 -1.61 -5.30
N TYR A 523 20.23 -1.22 -6.54
CA TYR A 523 19.99 -2.01 -7.73
C TYR A 523 21.17 -1.90 -8.68
N GLN A 524 21.70 -3.06 -9.07
CA GLN A 524 22.77 -3.17 -10.04
C GLN A 524 22.36 -4.07 -11.20
N PHE A 525 22.60 -3.60 -12.42
CA PHE A 525 22.41 -4.37 -13.65
C PHE A 525 23.66 -4.26 -14.53
N ALA A 526 24.27 -5.40 -14.85
CA ALA A 526 25.42 -5.46 -15.74
C ALA A 526 25.01 -5.95 -17.13
N TYR A 527 25.38 -5.22 -18.17
CA TYR A 527 25.24 -5.68 -19.55
C TYR A 527 26.33 -6.72 -19.87
N GLU A 528 26.11 -7.54 -20.91
CA GLU A 528 27.12 -8.48 -21.40
C GLU A 528 28.45 -7.79 -21.74
N THR A 529 29.57 -8.49 -21.55
CA THR A 529 30.90 -7.90 -21.80
C THR A 529 31.14 -7.68 -23.29
N ILE A 530 31.52 -6.45 -23.66
CA ILE A 530 31.85 -6.06 -25.02
C ILE A 530 33.35 -6.28 -25.25
N VAL A 531 33.72 -7.01 -26.31
CA VAL A 531 35.12 -7.31 -26.66
C VAL A 531 35.53 -6.55 -27.93
N LEU A 532 36.67 -5.86 -27.88
CA LEU A 532 37.20 -5.01 -28.95
C LEU A 532 38.67 -5.32 -29.24
N SER A 533 39.13 -5.05 -30.47
CA SER A 533 40.55 -5.19 -30.86
C SER A 533 41.06 -3.97 -31.61
N SER A 534 42.27 -3.51 -31.27
CA SER A 534 43.00 -2.44 -31.97
C SER A 534 44.20 -3.00 -32.73
N LEU A 535 44.48 -2.51 -33.95
CA LEU A 535 45.66 -2.89 -34.75
C LEU A 535 46.29 -1.63 -35.37
N ILE A 536 47.61 -1.65 -35.60
CA ILE A 536 48.32 -0.57 -36.31
C ILE A 536 47.92 -0.61 -37.80
N PRO A 537 47.45 0.50 -38.40
CA PRO A 537 47.19 0.55 -39.84
C PRO A 537 48.50 0.42 -40.65
N PRO A 538 48.52 -0.30 -41.79
CA PRO A 538 49.72 -0.41 -42.62
C PRO A 538 50.13 0.97 -43.16
N LEU A 539 51.42 1.29 -43.09
CA LEU A 539 52.00 2.52 -43.61
C LEU A 539 51.68 2.69 -45.11
N PRO A 540 51.21 3.85 -45.57
CA PRO A 540 51.02 4.09 -47.00
C PRO A 540 52.36 4.06 -47.76
N PRO A 541 52.42 3.51 -48.98
CA PRO A 541 53.65 3.51 -49.79
C PRO A 541 54.08 4.93 -50.17
N ALA A 542 55.38 5.17 -50.13
CA ALA A 542 56.01 6.47 -50.40
C ALA A 542 55.67 7.02 -51.81
N PRO A 543 55.53 8.35 -51.99
CA PRO A 543 55.27 8.94 -53.30
C PRO A 543 56.48 8.76 -54.24
N ALA A 544 56.23 8.38 -55.50
CA ALA A 544 57.25 8.31 -56.54
C ALA A 544 57.75 9.72 -56.97
N PRO A 545 59.03 9.86 -57.38
CA PRO A 545 59.63 11.15 -57.70
C PRO A 545 59.02 11.82 -58.95
N GLN A 546 58.78 13.13 -58.86
CA GLN A 546 58.29 13.97 -59.95
C GLN A 546 59.42 14.36 -60.92
N VAL A 547 59.13 14.25 -62.22
CA VAL A 547 60.00 14.70 -63.32
C VAL A 547 59.77 16.20 -63.57
N VAL A 548 60.87 16.95 -63.65
CA VAL A 548 60.95 18.38 -63.92
C VAL A 548 60.53 18.71 -65.37
N GLN A 549 59.71 19.76 -65.56
CA GLN A 549 59.58 20.47 -66.84
C GLN A 549 59.87 21.99 -66.67
N PRO A 550 60.43 22.67 -67.68
CA PRO A 550 61.00 24.02 -67.56
C PRO A 550 59.97 25.16 -67.75
N PRO A 551 60.34 26.42 -67.45
CA PRO A 551 59.41 27.54 -67.23
C PRO A 551 59.11 28.38 -68.49
N ALA A 552 57.98 29.09 -68.48
CA ALA A 552 57.63 30.17 -69.43
C ALA A 552 56.87 31.32 -68.72
N PRO A 553 56.90 32.56 -69.26
CA PRO A 553 57.08 33.79 -68.46
C PRO A 553 55.83 34.61 -68.13
N ALA A 554 56.00 35.57 -67.21
CA ALA A 554 55.00 36.49 -66.66
C ALA A 554 54.58 37.65 -67.60
N PRO A 555 53.36 38.20 -67.43
CA PRO A 555 53.14 39.66 -67.43
C PRO A 555 52.05 40.11 -66.39
N PRO A 556 51.58 41.39 -66.34
CA PRO A 556 51.87 42.43 -65.33
C PRO A 556 50.64 42.83 -64.46
N PRO A 557 50.73 43.81 -63.52
CA PRO A 557 49.71 44.03 -62.50
C PRO A 557 48.63 45.06 -62.91
N VAL A 558 47.36 44.83 -62.51
CA VAL A 558 46.26 45.79 -62.71
C VAL A 558 45.35 45.89 -61.47
N GLY A 559 45.40 47.08 -60.84
CA GLY A 559 44.24 47.96 -60.59
C GLY A 559 43.07 47.49 -59.70
N ARG A 560 42.96 48.11 -58.52
CA ARG A 560 41.74 48.16 -57.69
C ARG A 560 40.60 48.90 -58.41
N THR A 561 39.38 48.39 -58.31
CA THR A 561 38.14 49.13 -58.53
C THR A 561 37.11 48.82 -57.43
N ILE A 562 36.38 49.85 -57.01
CA ILE A 562 35.21 49.83 -56.11
C ILE A 562 33.96 49.95 -57.01
N PRO A 563 32.82 49.33 -56.67
CA PRO A 563 31.53 49.87 -57.09
C PRO A 563 30.60 50.24 -55.93
N ARG A 564 29.92 51.38 -56.13
CA ARG A 564 28.91 52.04 -55.29
C ARG A 564 27.51 51.53 -55.62
N GLY A 565 26.59 51.53 -54.64
CA GLY A 565 25.16 51.35 -54.85
C GLY A 565 24.31 51.50 -53.59
N LEU A 566 24.20 52.73 -53.04
CA LEU A 566 23.38 53.07 -51.88
C LEU A 566 22.38 54.16 -52.30
N LEU A 567 21.12 53.79 -52.57
CA LEU A 567 19.94 54.66 -52.67
C LEU A 567 18.66 53.80 -52.83
N ALA A 568 18.30 53.00 -51.82
CA ALA A 568 17.05 52.23 -51.77
C ALA A 568 16.52 52.00 -50.34
N ILE A 569 16.93 52.81 -49.36
CA ILE A 569 16.68 52.51 -47.95
C ILE A 569 15.29 52.99 -47.45
N PRO A 570 14.73 54.17 -47.83
CA PRO A 570 13.46 54.62 -47.26
C PRO A 570 12.23 53.86 -47.80
N ALA A 571 12.19 53.55 -49.10
CA ALA A 571 11.04 52.87 -49.71
C ALA A 571 10.93 51.41 -49.25
N VAL A 572 12.06 50.73 -49.06
CA VAL A 572 12.12 49.37 -48.51
C VAL A 572 11.63 49.34 -47.06
N ILE A 573 11.94 50.37 -46.26
CA ILE A 573 11.47 50.45 -44.88
C ILE A 573 9.95 50.67 -44.80
N VAL A 574 9.37 51.55 -45.65
CA VAL A 574 7.91 51.77 -45.63
C VAL A 574 7.15 50.52 -46.08
N VAL A 575 7.63 49.83 -47.13
CA VAL A 575 7.05 48.56 -47.57
C VAL A 575 7.22 47.47 -46.50
N ALA A 576 8.37 47.42 -45.82
CA ALA A 576 8.59 46.49 -44.72
C ALA A 576 7.68 46.78 -43.52
N LEU A 577 7.38 48.04 -43.20
CA LEU A 577 6.44 48.42 -42.13
C LEU A 577 4.99 48.10 -42.49
N ILE A 578 4.57 48.28 -43.75
CA ILE A 578 3.24 47.88 -44.21
C ILE A 578 3.12 46.35 -44.21
N ALA A 579 4.13 45.64 -44.69
CA ALA A 579 4.18 44.18 -44.65
C ALA A 579 4.17 43.64 -43.21
N ALA A 580 4.91 44.27 -42.30
CA ALA A 580 4.89 43.95 -40.87
C ALA A 580 3.50 44.21 -40.25
N GLY A 581 2.84 45.32 -40.61
CA GLY A 581 1.48 45.64 -40.17
C GLY A 581 0.43 44.62 -40.64
N ILE A 582 0.48 44.23 -41.92
CA ILE A 582 -0.40 43.19 -42.48
C ILE A 582 -0.14 41.84 -41.79
N TYR A 583 1.13 41.50 -41.60
CA TYR A 583 1.54 40.28 -40.90
C TYR A 583 1.01 40.24 -39.46
N ILE A 584 1.09 41.35 -38.73
CA ILE A 584 0.58 41.45 -37.36
C ILE A 584 -0.96 41.34 -37.32
N ILE A 585 -1.69 42.01 -38.20
CA ILE A 585 -3.16 41.96 -38.23
C ILE A 585 -3.66 40.56 -38.63
N SER A 586 -2.88 39.81 -39.42
CA SER A 586 -3.19 38.44 -39.85
C SER A 586 -3.07 37.37 -38.76
N ARG A 587 -2.48 37.70 -37.60
CA ARG A 587 -2.32 36.79 -36.45
C ARG A 587 -3.65 36.53 -35.74
N THR A 588 -3.79 35.31 -35.22
CA THR A 588 -5.02 34.81 -34.58
C THR A 588 -5.30 35.58 -33.29
N LYS A 589 -6.58 35.86 -33.00
CA LYS A 589 -6.99 36.41 -31.71
C LYS A 589 -7.00 35.30 -30.64
N PRO A 590 -6.72 35.59 -29.36
CA PRO A 590 -6.80 34.59 -28.29
C PRO A 590 -8.21 34.02 -28.14
N TYR A 591 -8.31 32.73 -27.82
CA TYR A 591 -9.59 32.00 -27.67
C TYR A 591 -9.41 30.79 -26.73
N GLY A 592 -10.50 30.32 -26.13
CA GLY A 592 -10.50 29.24 -25.15
C GLY A 592 -10.81 29.72 -23.73
N TYR A 593 -10.93 28.78 -22.80
CA TYR A 593 -11.41 28.99 -21.44
C TYR A 593 -10.52 28.24 -20.45
N LEU A 594 -10.33 28.82 -19.26
CA LEU A 594 -9.58 28.20 -18.18
C LEU A 594 -10.44 28.09 -16.91
N TYR A 595 -10.51 26.89 -16.33
CA TYR A 595 -11.27 26.57 -15.13
C TYR A 595 -10.35 26.10 -14.01
N ASN A 596 -10.78 26.22 -12.75
CA ASN A 596 -10.12 25.57 -11.61
C ASN A 596 -10.56 24.10 -11.44
N ASP A 597 -9.98 23.42 -10.45
CA ASP A 597 -10.29 22.04 -10.04
C ASP A 597 -11.74 21.83 -9.55
N ARG A 598 -12.46 22.92 -9.25
CA ARG A 598 -13.88 22.92 -8.86
C ARG A 598 -14.83 23.24 -10.02
N GLY A 599 -14.31 23.47 -11.23
CA GLY A 599 -15.11 23.77 -12.42
C GLY A 599 -15.57 25.23 -12.54
N GLU A 600 -15.02 26.16 -11.75
CA GLU A 600 -15.33 27.60 -11.86
C GLU A 600 -14.48 28.26 -12.96
N LEU A 601 -15.10 29.10 -13.79
CA LEU A 601 -14.41 29.82 -14.87
C LEU A 601 -13.50 30.91 -14.32
N LEU A 602 -12.19 30.79 -14.58
CA LEU A 602 -11.18 31.77 -14.17
C LEU A 602 -10.84 32.77 -15.26
N VAL A 603 -10.74 32.32 -16.52
CA VAL A 603 -10.32 33.15 -17.64
C VAL A 603 -11.07 32.76 -18.92
N ASP A 604 -11.71 33.73 -19.56
CA ASP A 604 -12.12 33.67 -20.97
C ASP A 604 -11.10 34.47 -21.80
N PHE A 605 -10.32 33.77 -22.61
CA PHE A 605 -9.26 34.39 -23.41
C PHE A 605 -9.80 35.31 -24.51
N SER A 606 -11.07 35.16 -24.90
CA SER A 606 -11.69 35.97 -25.96
C SER A 606 -12.13 37.36 -25.49
N SER A 607 -12.44 37.52 -24.20
CA SER A 607 -12.92 38.76 -23.58
C SER A 607 -11.89 39.43 -22.65
N LEU A 608 -10.65 38.94 -22.64
CA LEU A 608 -9.57 39.45 -21.77
C LEU A 608 -9.24 40.94 -22.03
N PRO A 609 -9.27 41.82 -21.02
CA PRO A 609 -8.95 43.24 -21.18
C PRO A 609 -7.43 43.47 -21.33
N ARG A 610 -6.96 43.74 -22.55
CA ARG A 610 -5.53 43.93 -22.86
C ARG A 610 -5.16 45.40 -23.16
N LYS A 611 -3.93 45.80 -22.80
CA LYS A 611 -3.38 47.13 -23.14
C LYS A 611 -3.18 47.27 -24.66
N ALA A 612 -3.58 48.41 -25.23
CA ALA A 612 -3.68 48.61 -26.70
C ALA A 612 -2.42 48.23 -27.50
N ALA A 613 -1.22 48.54 -27.01
CA ALA A 613 0.03 48.21 -27.70
C ALA A 613 0.34 46.70 -27.71
N ALA A 614 0.07 45.99 -26.61
CA ALA A 614 0.28 44.54 -26.50
C ALA A 614 -0.77 43.74 -27.29
N ALA A 615 -2.01 44.25 -27.31
CA ALA A 615 -3.08 43.69 -28.15
C ALA A 615 -2.79 43.80 -29.65
N PHE A 616 -1.95 44.78 -30.04
CA PHE A 616 -1.52 44.96 -31.43
C PHE A 616 -0.26 44.16 -31.77
N ILE A 617 0.85 44.33 -31.02
CA ILE A 617 2.16 43.73 -31.39
C ILE A 617 2.21 42.21 -31.12
N SER A 618 1.59 41.75 -30.04
CA SER A 618 1.53 40.34 -29.62
C SER A 618 0.09 39.84 -29.61
N ARG A 619 -0.58 39.98 -30.76
CA ARG A 619 -2.00 39.66 -30.90
C ARG A 619 -2.30 38.19 -30.60
N ASP A 620 -1.38 37.30 -30.97
CA ASP A 620 -1.44 35.85 -30.82
C ASP A 620 -0.82 35.33 -29.52
N THR A 621 -0.26 36.17 -28.65
CA THR A 621 0.36 35.69 -27.41
C THR A 621 -0.20 36.41 -26.20
N VAL A 622 -0.63 35.67 -25.18
CA VAL A 622 -1.09 36.18 -23.89
C VAL A 622 -0.13 35.71 -22.80
N LYS A 623 0.49 36.64 -22.09
CA LYS A 623 1.34 36.29 -20.95
C LYS A 623 0.47 36.00 -19.73
N GLY A 624 0.93 35.09 -18.87
CA GLY A 624 0.25 34.69 -17.65
C GLY A 624 0.02 35.84 -16.68
N ALA A 625 0.93 36.82 -16.65
CA ALA A 625 0.75 38.07 -15.91
C ALA A 625 -0.45 38.92 -16.39
N GLU A 626 -0.98 38.69 -17.59
CA GLU A 626 -2.18 39.35 -18.13
C GLU A 626 -3.48 38.63 -17.70
N LEU A 627 -3.40 37.42 -17.13
CA LEU A 627 -4.56 36.60 -16.77
C LEU A 627 -5.16 36.93 -15.40
N GLY A 628 -4.40 37.60 -14.52
CA GLY A 628 -4.82 37.86 -13.14
C GLY A 628 -4.81 36.61 -12.22
N VAL A 629 -4.33 35.47 -12.71
CA VAL A 629 -4.16 34.23 -11.93
C VAL A 629 -2.71 34.13 -11.47
N GLY A 630 -2.49 34.25 -10.16
CA GLY A 630 -1.15 34.37 -9.56
C GLY A 630 -0.24 33.18 -9.86
N GLU A 631 -0.80 31.97 -9.82
CA GLU A 631 -0.10 30.70 -10.01
C GLU A 631 0.34 30.48 -11.47
N LEU A 632 -0.24 31.24 -12.41
CA LEU A 632 0.07 31.18 -13.84
C LEU A 632 0.88 32.38 -14.33
N MET A 633 1.35 33.27 -13.45
CA MET A 633 2.13 34.44 -13.87
C MET A 633 3.41 34.09 -14.68
N GLY A 634 3.97 32.89 -14.45
CA GLY A 634 5.18 32.40 -15.10
C GLY A 634 4.98 31.74 -16.47
N VAL A 635 3.75 31.60 -16.97
CA VAL A 635 3.48 30.97 -18.28
C VAL A 635 3.08 31.97 -19.35
N SER A 636 3.11 31.56 -20.62
CA SER A 636 2.53 32.32 -21.74
C SER A 636 1.82 31.39 -22.71
N PHE A 637 0.67 31.84 -23.21
CA PHE A 637 -0.18 31.12 -24.15
C PHE A 637 -0.05 31.72 -25.54
N ASN A 638 0.19 30.89 -26.56
CA ASN A 638 0.36 31.27 -27.95
C ASN A 638 -0.77 30.66 -28.80
N PHE A 639 -1.49 31.49 -29.54
CA PHE A 639 -2.73 31.16 -30.25
C PHE A 639 -2.49 31.11 -31.76
N GLY A 640 -2.45 29.90 -32.31
CA GLY A 640 -2.44 29.65 -33.75
C GLY A 640 -3.82 29.32 -34.28
N LYS A 641 -3.96 29.15 -35.60
CA LYS A 641 -5.21 28.65 -36.20
C LYS A 641 -5.42 27.19 -35.78
N GLY A 642 -6.35 26.94 -34.86
CA GLY A 642 -6.68 25.58 -34.39
C GLY A 642 -5.62 24.95 -33.48
N ARG A 643 -4.75 25.77 -32.88
CA ARG A 643 -3.77 25.32 -31.87
C ARG A 643 -3.56 26.38 -30.82
N VAL A 644 -3.43 25.95 -29.58
CA VAL A 644 -2.99 26.80 -28.48
C VAL A 644 -1.79 26.10 -27.87
N ASP A 645 -0.68 26.81 -27.75
CA ASP A 645 0.55 26.29 -27.16
C ASP A 645 0.84 27.05 -25.87
N ILE A 646 1.23 26.36 -24.81
CA ILE A 646 1.65 26.96 -23.55
C ILE A 646 3.15 26.80 -23.40
N ARG A 647 3.78 27.86 -22.90
CA ARG A 647 5.21 27.91 -22.63
C ARG A 647 5.44 28.39 -21.22
N SER A 648 6.36 27.75 -20.49
CA SER A 648 6.83 28.28 -19.22
C SER A 648 8.03 29.20 -19.43
N ALA A 649 7.98 30.40 -18.85
CA ALA A 649 9.05 31.40 -18.90
C ALA A 649 10.02 31.29 -17.70
N ARG A 650 9.71 30.47 -16.69
CA ARG A 650 10.55 30.22 -15.51
C ARG A 650 10.41 28.75 -15.02
N THR A 651 11.42 28.26 -14.32
CA THR A 651 11.47 26.91 -13.73
C THR A 651 10.80 26.78 -12.35
N ASP A 652 10.47 27.91 -11.72
CA ASP A 652 9.74 27.98 -10.45
C ASP A 652 8.58 29.00 -10.56
N PRO A 653 7.32 28.56 -10.38
CA PRO A 653 6.90 27.20 -10.06
C PRO A 653 6.92 26.21 -11.22
N SER A 654 7.09 24.92 -10.90
CA SER A 654 7.02 23.84 -11.90
C SER A 654 5.60 23.73 -12.44
N VAL A 655 5.44 23.95 -13.74
CA VAL A 655 4.17 23.76 -14.46
C VAL A 655 4.16 22.36 -15.04
N ARG A 656 3.02 21.67 -14.97
CA ARG A 656 2.79 20.35 -15.53
C ARG A 656 1.59 20.41 -16.46
N ILE A 657 1.64 19.72 -17.59
CA ILE A 657 0.55 19.59 -18.55
C ILE A 657 0.22 18.09 -18.66
N ASN A 658 -1.00 17.68 -18.29
CA ASN A 658 -1.44 16.27 -18.25
C ASN A 658 -0.42 15.36 -17.53
N ASN A 659 -0.01 15.75 -16.32
CA ASN A 659 1.00 15.07 -15.50
C ASN A 659 2.43 15.00 -16.07
N ARG A 660 2.71 15.64 -17.21
CA ARG A 660 4.08 15.82 -17.72
C ARG A 660 4.62 17.20 -17.31
N PRO A 661 5.80 17.32 -16.69
CA PRO A 661 6.39 18.63 -16.41
C PRO A 661 6.69 19.39 -17.70
N LEU A 662 6.26 20.64 -17.76
CA LEU A 662 6.57 21.58 -18.84
C LEU A 662 7.91 22.24 -18.53
N ILE A 663 8.93 21.93 -19.32
CA ILE A 663 10.30 22.42 -19.11
C ILE A 663 10.41 23.88 -19.55
N GLU A 664 11.27 24.67 -18.90
CA GLU A 664 11.48 26.07 -19.25
C GLU A 664 11.94 26.23 -20.70
N GLY A 665 11.23 27.09 -21.45
CA GLY A 665 11.49 27.29 -22.88
C GLY A 665 10.83 26.27 -23.82
N GLU A 666 10.25 25.18 -23.29
CA GLU A 666 9.48 24.20 -24.05
C GLU A 666 8.04 24.69 -24.30
N GLU A 667 7.52 24.40 -25.49
CA GLU A 667 6.14 24.70 -25.89
C GLU A 667 5.34 23.39 -25.88
N ALA A 668 4.31 23.30 -25.04
CA ALA A 668 3.38 22.18 -25.04
C ALA A 668 2.06 22.60 -25.67
N ARG A 669 1.51 21.73 -26.52
CA ARG A 669 0.21 21.98 -27.13
C ARG A 669 -0.92 21.70 -26.14
N LEU A 670 -1.79 22.68 -25.97
CA LEU A 670 -3.05 22.54 -25.25
C LEU A 670 -4.12 22.01 -26.20
N HIS A 671 -4.60 20.82 -25.89
CA HIS A 671 -5.79 20.23 -26.49
C HIS A 671 -7.03 20.61 -25.66
N ASP A 672 -8.22 20.32 -26.17
CA ASP A 672 -9.42 20.43 -25.36
C ASP A 672 -9.32 19.49 -24.14
N GLN A 673 -9.79 19.93 -22.97
CA GLN A 673 -9.67 19.22 -21.69
C GLN A 673 -8.23 18.97 -21.21
N THR A 674 -7.33 19.92 -21.48
CA THR A 674 -5.95 19.81 -20.99
C THR A 674 -5.81 20.29 -19.56
N TRP A 675 -5.28 19.44 -18.69
CA TRP A 675 -5.00 19.78 -17.31
C TRP A 675 -3.62 20.43 -17.15
N ILE A 676 -3.58 21.56 -16.44
CA ILE A 676 -2.40 22.36 -16.16
C ILE A 676 -2.21 22.40 -14.64
N GLY A 677 -1.16 21.75 -14.14
CA GLY A 677 -0.82 21.73 -12.71
C GLY A 677 0.34 22.66 -12.40
N THR A 678 0.20 23.57 -11.43
CA THR A 678 1.30 24.44 -10.97
C THR A 678 1.08 24.84 -9.51
N GLN A 679 2.14 24.89 -8.71
CA GLN A 679 2.08 25.23 -7.27
C GLN A 679 1.05 24.43 -6.45
N GLY A 680 0.84 23.16 -6.80
CA GLY A 680 -0.15 22.31 -6.12
C GLY A 680 -1.61 22.60 -6.47
N LYS A 681 -1.88 23.52 -7.42
CA LYS A 681 -3.22 23.75 -7.98
C LYS A 681 -3.34 23.17 -9.38
N LEU A 682 -4.55 22.79 -9.74
CA LEU A 682 -4.89 22.19 -11.03
C LEU A 682 -5.89 23.08 -11.77
N PHE A 683 -5.64 23.31 -13.06
CA PHE A 683 -6.47 24.11 -13.95
C PHE A 683 -6.84 23.31 -15.18
N ASN A 684 -8.06 23.45 -15.70
CA ASN A 684 -8.50 22.79 -16.93
C ASN A 684 -8.63 23.81 -18.06
N PHE A 685 -8.00 23.53 -19.21
CA PHE A 685 -8.13 24.33 -20.41
C PHE A 685 -9.13 23.69 -21.38
N LEU A 686 -10.13 24.46 -21.80
CA LEU A 686 -11.15 24.05 -22.77
C LEU A 686 -11.16 24.97 -23.99
N LEU A 687 -11.40 24.39 -25.17
CA LEU A 687 -11.58 25.14 -26.42
C LEU A 687 -13.00 25.72 -26.55
N ALA A 688 -13.97 25.13 -25.86
CA ALA A 688 -15.37 25.57 -25.77
C ALA A 688 -15.77 25.75 -24.29
N PRO A 689 -16.78 26.60 -23.98
CA PRO A 689 -17.21 26.76 -22.60
C PRO A 689 -17.86 25.48 -22.08
N MET A 690 -17.71 25.18 -20.79
CA MET A 690 -18.29 23.99 -20.17
C MET A 690 -19.83 24.15 -20.16
N MET A 691 -20.56 23.17 -20.70
CA MET A 691 -22.02 23.18 -20.62
C MET A 691 -22.43 22.87 -19.17
N GLU A 692 -23.16 23.78 -18.52
CA GLU A 692 -23.82 23.49 -17.24
C GLU A 692 -24.73 22.26 -17.42
N ALA A 693 -24.54 21.23 -16.60
CA ALA A 693 -25.38 20.04 -16.62
C ALA A 693 -26.81 20.43 -16.23
N GLN A 694 -27.75 20.28 -17.17
CA GLN A 694 -29.17 20.27 -16.84
C GLN A 694 -29.45 19.07 -15.91
N PRO A 695 -30.23 19.25 -14.82
CA PRO A 695 -30.55 18.16 -13.92
C PRO A 695 -31.38 17.11 -14.68
N GLY A 696 -30.81 15.93 -14.89
CA GLY A 696 -31.47 14.80 -15.51
C GLY A 696 -32.44 14.15 -14.54
N THR A 697 -33.73 14.16 -14.89
CA THR A 697 -34.79 13.35 -14.30
C THR A 697 -34.50 11.87 -14.54
N GLY A 698 -34.22 11.12 -13.47
CA GLY A 698 -34.24 9.66 -13.51
C GLY A 698 -35.66 9.16 -13.34
N ASP A 699 -36.21 8.51 -14.37
CA ASP A 699 -37.27 7.52 -14.22
C ASP A 699 -36.60 6.20 -13.79
N ASP A 700 -36.85 5.80 -12.55
CA ASP A 700 -37.00 4.42 -12.06
C ASP A 700 -38.16 4.41 -11.06
#